data_AF-A0A7C3FPE1-F1
#
_entry.id   AF-A0A7C3FPE1-F1
#
_cell.length_a   1.000
_cell.length_b   1.000
_cell.length_c   1.000
_cell.angle_alpha   90.00
_cell.angle_beta   90.00
_cell.angle_gamma   90.00
#
_symmetry.space_group_name_H-M   'P 1'
#
loop_
_entity.id
_entity.type
_entity.pdbx_description
1 polymer ?
#
loop_
_entity_poly.entity_id
_entity_poly.type
_entity_poly.pdbx_seq_one_letter_code
_entity_poly.pdbx_strand_id
1 'polypeptide(L)'
;MTTTIKSKAQSYLEKPLFATLIINWEIVLYTLIFIVAVTTRFYDLGIRVMSHDESLHALYSFKLYNGEGYTHDPLMHGPLQFHLVALAYLIFGDNDFSARVPAALFGVALVMLPVWFRPWLGRLGALVTSFGLLISPLLLYYDRYIRNESFIAFFTALLALSLFQFMRTRKQLWLYAGAVAVSLSLSTKEVAFIHGFIGVVFIAAAFAWEKLTLKRFQQMLIGLLAIAVALFAAMIFFNASAGVEDGGIANASTFAGILMMVTGLLLGVLTIALNVDRRNKPIASMLALFKFKIQNSKFKNADQSQTASYKKPETRNLKPETQNAFNVLVGPVLLAAALFFLLHTTFFTNPAGFVSGTWGAVSYWLRQQEVARGGQPGYYYLMLMPMYEFLPFFLGGIGGLVYLFKKAPSFGDAGEPVSRWESEQVSRGAGGKVSKESTPAHPLTSPPAHLHPSDGGTFSAYLIFWAISGFVIYSWAGEKMPWLTVHITLPFIFLMGHVTQAVFNKFDWGVFKRRDALVFAFLLPLLASALLILFSVKPFQGKSISEIQTTSQFLITLLAAAAIVYGLWRAGRALGRRFTWPIAYLLVFIILSVLTIRFAVMSSFVNYDYTNEFLVYAHGAPDVKWMLDEIDDISRRTVGDRQIKVAYGGVIWPLEWYMRQYPNRAFYGSAPTREALDAPLVIVSPDSEVTLADVEPYLGDNYQRFDYRQVWWPIEDYRDQSFKRFWHNYIVPASGEDVNVTYSIATTPEQIKENRKWLWNVLFYHRVDNHSFNEWPFRTQMYFFVRKDVLEELWDYQTGAVALDERAAAVDPYAEVRQDLPAQLVWGSNGQNNGQFVNPRALTVSPQGQIYVADSGNHRVQIFDQNGDFLKQWGGEEGPAPGQLTEPWGIAVSEDGKVYVSDTWNHRVQMFNEDGAYLGEFGAFADTQGDVEAAPRSFWGPRDIVIGPEGNLYVSDTGNKRIQKFTPDGQFMGAFGGGGITPGRFEEPVGLALDADGNIYVADAWNQRIQKFDKYFNFVAEWPVDGWDSQNIANKPFIAVDSQNRVFISDPENYRIIVYDNEGNLLSTFGQYGQDIQSFRLPLGLTFSNDDTLFVVDSDNNRVMKFQYPE
;
A
#
# COMPACT_ATOMS: atom_id res chain seq x y z
N MET A 1 -60.41 -30.30 -46.91
CA MET A 1 -59.40 -29.26 -46.62
C MET A 1 -59.60 -28.78 -45.20
N THR A 2 -58.69 -29.13 -44.30
CA THR A 2 -58.68 -28.63 -42.92
C THR A 2 -57.23 -28.36 -42.59
N THR A 3 -56.87 -27.09 -42.65
CA THR A 3 -55.51 -26.56 -42.55
C THR A 3 -55.10 -26.52 -41.09
N THR A 4 -54.09 -27.29 -40.72
CA THR A 4 -53.47 -27.30 -39.39
C THR A 4 -52.65 -26.01 -39.22
N ILE A 5 -53.16 -25.07 -38.44
CA ILE A 5 -52.39 -23.89 -38.03
C ILE A 5 -51.38 -24.32 -36.98
N LYS A 6 -50.10 -24.33 -37.36
CA LYS A 6 -48.96 -24.40 -36.42
C LYS A 6 -48.96 -23.14 -35.56
N SER A 7 -49.10 -23.27 -34.24
CA SER A 7 -48.94 -22.14 -33.32
C SER A 7 -47.51 -21.61 -33.41
N LYS A 8 -47.37 -20.35 -33.86
CA LYS A 8 -46.14 -19.57 -33.78
C LYS A 8 -45.70 -19.49 -32.31
N ALA A 9 -44.44 -19.81 -32.02
CA ALA A 9 -43.84 -19.51 -30.72
C ALA A 9 -43.87 -17.98 -30.51
N GLN A 10 -44.62 -17.51 -29.51
CA GLN A 10 -44.69 -16.09 -29.18
C GLN A 10 -43.31 -15.57 -28.76
N SER A 11 -43.01 -14.34 -29.20
CA SER A 11 -41.77 -13.62 -28.89
C SER A 11 -41.67 -13.34 -27.38
N TYR A 12 -40.46 -13.38 -26.80
CA TYR A 12 -40.22 -13.09 -25.39
C TYR A 12 -40.69 -11.69 -24.97
N LEU A 13 -40.81 -10.75 -25.91
CA LEU A 13 -41.27 -9.37 -25.70
C LEU A 13 -42.79 -9.23 -25.57
N GLU A 14 -43.58 -10.25 -25.94
CA GLU A 14 -45.05 -10.21 -25.91
C GLU A 14 -45.63 -10.76 -24.60
N LYS A 15 -44.78 -11.21 -23.67
CA LYS A 15 -45.22 -11.69 -22.34
C LYS A 15 -45.28 -10.52 -21.36
N PRO A 16 -46.41 -10.27 -20.68
CA PRO A 16 -46.47 -9.23 -19.66
C PRO A 16 -45.44 -9.50 -18.56
N LEU A 17 -44.56 -8.54 -18.29
CA LEU A 17 -43.40 -8.67 -17.38
C LEU A 17 -43.80 -9.22 -15.99
N PHE A 18 -45.02 -8.93 -15.55
CA PHE A 18 -45.56 -9.30 -14.24
C PHE A 18 -46.45 -10.56 -14.25
N ALA A 19 -46.87 -11.08 -15.40
CA ALA A 19 -47.73 -12.27 -15.49
C ALA A 19 -46.96 -13.58 -15.23
N THR A 20 -45.62 -13.55 -15.26
CA THR A 20 -44.75 -14.72 -15.03
C THR A 20 -44.05 -14.73 -13.66
N LEU A 21 -44.23 -13.69 -12.84
CA LEU A 21 -43.60 -13.57 -11.52
C LEU A 21 -44.47 -14.25 -10.44
N ILE A 22 -44.31 -15.56 -10.29
CA ILE A 22 -44.86 -16.28 -9.13
C ILE A 22 -43.99 -15.93 -7.92
N ILE A 23 -44.36 -14.88 -7.17
CA ILE A 23 -43.67 -14.48 -5.94
C ILE A 23 -43.83 -15.60 -4.91
N ASN A 24 -42.73 -16.25 -4.57
CA ASN A 24 -42.65 -17.21 -3.48
C ASN A 24 -41.70 -16.69 -2.39
N TRP A 25 -41.73 -17.30 -1.20
CA TRP A 25 -40.90 -16.89 -0.07
C TRP A 25 -39.41 -16.85 -0.41
N GLU A 26 -38.94 -17.74 -1.28
CA GLU A 26 -37.54 -17.84 -1.67
C GLU A 26 -37.12 -16.61 -2.50
N ILE A 27 -37.93 -16.18 -3.46
CA ILE A 27 -37.69 -14.95 -4.24
C ILE A 27 -37.65 -13.75 -3.32
N VAL A 28 -38.60 -13.62 -2.39
CA VAL A 28 -38.62 -12.50 -1.42
C VAL A 28 -37.32 -12.45 -0.61
N LEU A 29 -36.83 -13.58 -0.11
CA LEU A 29 -35.59 -13.62 0.66
C LEU A 29 -34.35 -13.33 -0.19
N TYR A 30 -34.27 -13.84 -1.43
CA TYR A 30 -33.15 -13.49 -2.33
C TYR A 30 -33.19 -12.01 -2.74
N THR A 31 -34.38 -11.42 -2.94
CA THR A 31 -34.53 -9.98 -3.18
C THR A 31 -34.07 -9.17 -1.96
N LEU A 32 -34.43 -9.59 -0.74
CA LEU A 32 -33.93 -8.95 0.47
C LEU A 32 -32.40 -9.07 0.60
N ILE A 33 -31.84 -10.27 0.38
CA ILE A 33 -30.39 -10.49 0.39
C ILE A 33 -29.71 -9.59 -0.65
N PHE A 34 -30.27 -9.47 -1.86
CA PHE A 34 -29.74 -8.60 -2.90
C PHE A 34 -29.76 -7.13 -2.48
N ILE A 35 -30.88 -6.63 -1.96
CA ILE A 35 -30.99 -5.24 -1.48
C ILE A 35 -29.98 -4.95 -0.37
N VAL A 36 -29.85 -5.85 0.61
CA VAL A 36 -28.89 -5.70 1.70
C VAL A 36 -27.44 -5.83 1.19
N ALA A 37 -27.17 -6.70 0.21
CA ALA A 37 -25.85 -6.82 -0.42
C ALA A 37 -25.46 -5.52 -1.10
N VAL A 38 -26.33 -4.98 -1.97
CA VAL A 38 -26.11 -3.69 -2.65
C VAL A 38 -25.90 -2.58 -1.61
N THR A 39 -26.79 -2.49 -0.61
CA THR A 39 -26.69 -1.45 0.42
C THR A 39 -25.37 -1.55 1.18
N THR A 40 -25.03 -2.72 1.71
CA THR A 40 -23.81 -2.90 2.52
C THR A 40 -22.52 -2.71 1.74
N ARG A 41 -22.48 -3.04 0.46
CA ARG A 41 -21.27 -2.88 -0.37
C ARG A 41 -21.09 -1.46 -0.91
N PHE A 42 -22.18 -0.72 -1.16
CA PHE A 42 -22.11 0.64 -1.73
C PHE A 42 -22.22 1.77 -0.71
N TYR A 43 -22.78 1.51 0.47
CA TYR A 43 -22.89 2.51 1.53
C TYR A 43 -21.50 3.00 1.97
N ASP A 44 -21.31 4.32 2.04
CA ASP A 44 -20.07 5.00 2.44
C ASP A 44 -18.80 4.45 1.78
N LEU A 45 -18.87 4.07 0.50
CA LEU A 45 -17.75 3.42 -0.18
C LEU A 45 -16.55 4.37 -0.40
N GLY A 46 -16.78 5.68 -0.48
CA GLY A 46 -15.75 6.69 -0.72
C GLY A 46 -15.14 7.34 0.54
N ILE A 47 -15.68 7.09 1.74
CA ILE A 47 -15.25 7.84 2.94
C ILE A 47 -13.86 7.40 3.44
N ARG A 48 -13.53 6.11 3.30
CA ARG A 48 -12.30 5.48 3.79
C ARG A 48 -11.05 5.99 3.07
N VAL A 49 -9.98 6.22 3.82
CA VAL A 49 -8.66 6.59 3.28
C VAL A 49 -8.11 5.44 2.43
N MET A 50 -7.47 5.77 1.31
CA MET A 50 -6.79 4.75 0.51
C MET A 50 -5.62 4.16 1.30
N SER A 51 -5.60 2.83 1.45
CA SER A 51 -4.42 2.14 1.98
C SER A 51 -3.25 2.21 0.99
N HIS A 52 -2.02 1.93 1.45
CA HIS A 52 -0.80 1.95 0.64
C HIS A 52 -0.99 1.27 -0.74
N ASP A 53 -1.31 -0.03 -0.78
CA ASP A 53 -1.45 -0.73 -2.07
C ASP A 53 -2.72 -0.32 -2.84
N GLU A 54 -3.76 0.12 -2.14
CA GLU A 54 -5.01 0.55 -2.77
C GLU A 54 -4.81 1.84 -3.58
N SER A 55 -4.04 2.78 -3.04
CA SER A 55 -3.70 4.04 -3.72
C SER A 55 -2.90 3.82 -5.01
N LEU A 56 -2.03 2.80 -5.02
CA LEU A 56 -1.30 2.36 -6.19
C LEU A 56 -2.25 1.79 -7.24
N HIS A 57 -3.17 0.90 -6.86
CA HIS A 57 -4.20 0.41 -7.79
C HIS A 57 -5.06 1.54 -8.37
N ALA A 58 -5.44 2.51 -7.53
CA ALA A 58 -6.22 3.66 -7.95
C ALA A 58 -5.46 4.53 -8.96
N LEU A 59 -4.20 4.87 -8.67
CA LEU A 59 -3.38 5.76 -9.49
C LEU A 59 -3.06 5.15 -10.86
N TYR A 60 -2.59 3.91 -10.91
CA TYR A 60 -2.23 3.30 -12.20
C TYR A 60 -3.47 3.03 -13.08
N SER A 61 -4.64 2.80 -12.47
CA SER A 61 -5.90 2.76 -13.21
C SER A 61 -6.30 4.13 -13.76
N PHE A 62 -5.97 5.21 -13.05
CA PHE A 62 -6.19 6.58 -13.50
C PHE A 62 -5.25 6.96 -14.67
N LYS A 63 -3.98 6.57 -14.60
CA LYS A 63 -3.03 6.71 -15.72
C LYS A 63 -3.53 6.00 -16.97
N LEU A 64 -4.02 4.77 -16.82
CA LEU A 64 -4.65 4.02 -17.91
C LEU A 64 -5.88 4.76 -18.48
N TYR A 65 -6.75 5.27 -17.61
CA TYR A 65 -7.93 6.06 -17.98
C TYR A 65 -7.57 7.34 -18.75
N ASN A 66 -6.50 8.04 -18.37
CA ASN A 66 -6.02 9.26 -19.04
C ASN A 66 -5.26 9.01 -20.36
N GLY A 67 -5.02 7.75 -20.72
CA GLY A 67 -4.29 7.41 -21.94
C GLY A 67 -2.76 7.45 -21.80
N GLU A 68 -2.23 7.50 -20.57
CA GLU A 68 -0.78 7.38 -20.31
C GLU A 68 -0.27 5.92 -20.47
N GLY A 69 -1.19 4.97 -20.67
CA GLY A 69 -0.90 3.56 -20.87
C GLY A 69 -0.78 2.76 -19.57
N TYR A 70 -0.66 1.43 -19.71
CA TYR A 70 -0.44 0.51 -18.60
C TYR A 70 0.51 -0.60 -19.03
N THR A 71 1.63 -0.71 -18.31
CA THR A 71 2.59 -1.79 -18.46
C THR A 71 2.36 -2.81 -17.35
N HIS A 72 1.99 -4.04 -17.73
CA HIS A 72 1.81 -5.12 -16.78
C HIS A 72 3.15 -5.48 -16.13
N ASP A 73 3.19 -5.40 -14.79
CA ASP A 73 4.29 -5.88 -13.96
C ASP A 73 3.72 -6.92 -12.98
N PRO A 74 4.29 -8.14 -12.89
CA PRO A 74 3.88 -9.14 -11.90
C PRO A 74 3.84 -8.63 -10.45
N LEU A 75 4.65 -7.63 -10.09
CA LEU A 75 4.60 -6.98 -8.77
C LEU A 75 3.22 -6.38 -8.47
N MET A 76 2.51 -5.97 -9.51
CA MET A 76 1.21 -5.30 -9.48
C MET A 76 0.03 -6.27 -9.59
N HIS A 77 0.28 -7.58 -9.54
CA HIS A 77 -0.68 -8.64 -9.84
C HIS A 77 -1.22 -8.58 -11.27
N GLY A 78 -2.42 -9.13 -11.51
CA GLY A 78 -2.99 -9.23 -12.85
C GLY A 78 -3.65 -7.92 -13.33
N PRO A 79 -3.77 -7.74 -14.66
CA PRO A 79 -4.23 -6.49 -15.27
C PRO A 79 -5.73 -6.22 -15.10
N LEU A 80 -6.55 -7.23 -14.74
CA LEU A 80 -8.01 -7.14 -14.78
C LEU A 80 -8.54 -6.00 -13.90
N GLN A 81 -8.02 -5.86 -12.69
CA GLN A 81 -8.47 -4.85 -11.75
C GLN A 81 -8.24 -3.44 -12.33
N PHE A 82 -7.07 -3.18 -12.91
CA PHE A 82 -6.75 -1.89 -13.51
C PHE A 82 -7.70 -1.52 -14.64
N HIS A 83 -8.03 -2.48 -15.52
CA HIS A 83 -9.02 -2.27 -16.59
C HIS A 83 -10.42 -1.99 -16.06
N LEU A 84 -10.87 -2.73 -15.04
CA LEU A 84 -12.20 -2.54 -14.46
C LEU A 84 -12.32 -1.20 -13.71
N VAL A 85 -11.27 -0.78 -13.01
CA VAL A 85 -11.24 0.50 -12.30
C VAL A 85 -11.14 1.66 -13.29
N ALA A 86 -10.31 1.55 -14.33
CA ALA A 86 -10.28 2.55 -15.41
C ALA A 86 -11.64 2.70 -16.12
N LEU A 87 -12.35 1.58 -16.33
CA LEU A 87 -13.73 1.61 -16.84
C LEU A 87 -14.69 2.28 -15.86
N ALA A 88 -14.52 2.08 -14.55
CA ALA A 88 -15.33 2.75 -13.54
C ALA A 88 -15.09 4.28 -13.53
N TYR A 89 -13.83 4.71 -13.72
CA TYR A 89 -13.50 6.13 -13.89
C TYR A 89 -14.14 6.72 -15.14
N LEU A 90 -14.16 5.99 -16.25
CA LEU A 90 -14.83 6.42 -17.47
C LEU A 90 -16.34 6.64 -17.29
N ILE A 91 -17.00 5.85 -16.44
CA ILE A 91 -18.45 5.91 -16.24
C ILE A 91 -18.85 6.90 -15.13
N PHE A 92 -18.06 6.98 -14.05
CA PHE A 92 -18.44 7.68 -12.81
C PHE A 92 -17.49 8.81 -12.38
N GLY A 93 -16.44 9.09 -13.15
CA GLY A 93 -15.34 10.01 -12.79
C GLY A 93 -14.31 9.35 -11.86
N ASP A 94 -13.14 9.97 -11.68
CA ASP A 94 -12.05 9.43 -10.85
C ASP A 94 -12.13 9.92 -9.39
N ASN A 95 -12.60 9.08 -8.49
CA ASN A 95 -12.69 9.38 -7.05
C ASN A 95 -12.64 8.09 -6.23
N ASP A 96 -12.50 8.22 -4.91
CA ASP A 96 -12.39 7.08 -4.00
C ASP A 96 -13.58 6.11 -4.09
N PHE A 97 -14.79 6.65 -4.36
CA PHE A 97 -15.99 5.83 -4.52
C PHE A 97 -15.94 5.01 -5.79
N SER A 98 -15.73 5.65 -6.95
CA SER A 98 -15.74 4.98 -8.26
C SER A 98 -14.64 3.94 -8.38
N ALA A 99 -13.49 4.19 -7.73
CA ALA A 99 -12.36 3.27 -7.70
C ALA A 99 -12.72 1.91 -7.07
N ARG A 100 -13.62 1.90 -6.07
CA ARG A 100 -14.05 0.70 -5.33
C ARG A 100 -15.31 0.04 -5.91
N VAL A 101 -16.01 0.69 -6.85
CA VAL A 101 -17.24 0.16 -7.48
C VAL A 101 -17.05 -1.24 -8.06
N PRO A 102 -15.97 -1.56 -8.80
CA PRO A 102 -15.78 -2.91 -9.35
C PRO A 102 -15.76 -4.00 -8.27
N ALA A 103 -15.05 -3.78 -7.15
CA ALA A 103 -15.01 -4.74 -6.05
C ALA A 103 -16.39 -4.93 -5.42
N ALA A 104 -17.11 -3.83 -5.17
CA ALA A 104 -18.48 -3.85 -4.62
C ALA A 104 -19.45 -4.63 -5.52
N LEU A 105 -19.39 -4.42 -6.84
CA LEU A 105 -20.22 -5.14 -7.82
C LEU A 105 -19.94 -6.64 -7.81
N PHE A 106 -18.67 -7.04 -7.80
CA PHE A 106 -18.30 -8.45 -7.74
C PHE A 106 -18.64 -9.10 -6.39
N GLY A 107 -18.56 -8.35 -5.30
CA GLY A 107 -19.08 -8.78 -3.99
C GLY A 107 -20.58 -9.07 -4.01
N VAL A 108 -21.39 -8.18 -4.58
CA VAL A 108 -22.84 -8.40 -4.78
C VAL A 108 -23.10 -9.62 -5.68
N ALA A 109 -22.35 -9.75 -6.77
CA ALA A 109 -22.47 -10.89 -7.69
C ALA A 109 -22.12 -12.22 -7.00
N LEU A 110 -21.07 -12.24 -6.16
CA LEU A 110 -20.65 -13.39 -5.37
C LEU A 110 -21.73 -13.80 -4.37
N VAL A 111 -22.36 -12.86 -3.66
CA VAL A 111 -23.46 -13.13 -2.72
C VAL A 111 -24.64 -13.83 -3.40
N MET A 112 -24.94 -13.50 -4.66
CA MET A 112 -26.07 -14.06 -5.40
C MET A 112 -25.73 -15.37 -6.14
N LEU A 113 -24.45 -15.65 -6.36
CA LEU A 113 -23.97 -16.83 -7.09
C LEU A 113 -24.46 -18.20 -6.53
N PRO A 114 -24.66 -18.39 -5.20
CA PRO A 114 -25.14 -19.67 -4.67
C PRO A 114 -26.53 -20.08 -5.16
N VAL A 115 -27.34 -19.17 -5.71
CA VAL A 115 -28.63 -19.50 -6.36
C VAL A 115 -28.46 -20.60 -7.42
N TRP A 116 -27.36 -20.59 -8.17
CA TRP A 116 -27.09 -21.60 -9.20
C TRP A 116 -26.51 -22.91 -8.65
N PHE A 117 -26.12 -22.95 -7.38
CA PHE A 117 -25.69 -24.14 -6.65
C PHE A 117 -26.84 -24.90 -5.98
N ARG A 118 -28.09 -24.42 -6.07
CA ARG A 118 -29.31 -25.10 -5.59
C ARG A 118 -29.38 -26.61 -5.90
N PRO A 119 -28.93 -27.13 -7.06
CA PRO A 119 -28.98 -28.57 -7.34
C PRO A 119 -28.17 -29.43 -6.36
N TRP A 120 -27.12 -28.87 -5.75
CA TRP A 120 -26.24 -29.59 -4.81
C TRP A 120 -26.38 -29.12 -3.37
N LEU A 121 -26.69 -27.84 -3.16
CA LEU A 121 -26.89 -27.26 -1.82
C LEU A 121 -28.33 -27.38 -1.33
N GLY A 122 -29.30 -27.65 -2.21
CA GLY A 122 -30.72 -27.51 -1.90
C GLY A 122 -31.16 -26.03 -1.79
N ARG A 123 -32.46 -25.79 -1.61
CA ARG A 123 -33.03 -24.43 -1.55
C ARG A 123 -32.56 -23.67 -0.31
N LEU A 124 -32.64 -24.30 0.86
CA LEU A 124 -32.23 -23.70 2.12
C LEU A 124 -30.71 -23.54 2.18
N GLY A 125 -29.95 -24.55 1.72
CA GLY A 125 -28.49 -24.47 1.74
C GLY A 125 -27.94 -23.36 0.84
N ALA A 126 -28.48 -23.19 -0.37
CA ALA A 126 -28.11 -22.08 -1.25
C ALA A 126 -28.43 -20.71 -0.63
N LEU A 127 -29.59 -20.58 0.03
CA LEU A 127 -29.98 -19.36 0.71
C LEU A 127 -29.02 -19.05 1.89
N VAL A 128 -28.69 -20.06 2.70
CA VAL A 128 -27.79 -19.92 3.85
C VAL A 128 -26.37 -19.64 3.41
N THR A 129 -25.90 -20.20 2.29
CA THR A 129 -24.60 -19.82 1.69
C THR A 129 -24.63 -18.36 1.24
N SER A 130 -25.70 -17.90 0.57
CA SER A 130 -25.83 -16.50 0.15
C SER A 130 -25.86 -15.54 1.35
N PHE A 131 -26.61 -15.91 2.40
CA PHE A 131 -26.62 -15.18 3.67
C PHE A 131 -25.24 -15.15 4.34
N GLY A 132 -24.53 -16.28 4.37
CA GLY A 132 -23.17 -16.33 4.91
C GLY A 132 -22.17 -15.44 4.16
N LEU A 133 -22.24 -15.40 2.82
CA LEU A 133 -21.43 -14.47 2.01
C LEU A 133 -21.82 -13.01 2.26
N LEU A 134 -23.11 -12.73 2.47
CA LEU A 134 -23.62 -11.39 2.78
C LEU A 134 -23.05 -10.86 4.10
N ILE A 135 -23.05 -11.69 5.16
CA ILE A 135 -22.68 -11.26 6.51
C ILE A 135 -21.23 -11.57 6.91
N SER A 136 -20.44 -12.19 6.03
CA SER A 136 -19.04 -12.51 6.29
C SER A 136 -18.23 -11.23 6.53
N PRO A 137 -17.59 -11.05 7.71
CA PRO A 137 -16.81 -9.85 8.00
C PRO A 137 -15.63 -9.68 7.06
N LEU A 138 -14.98 -10.78 6.67
CA LEU A 138 -13.85 -10.73 5.73
C LEU A 138 -14.31 -10.31 4.34
N LEU A 139 -15.30 -11.00 3.78
CA LEU A 139 -15.78 -10.70 2.43
C LEU A 139 -16.36 -9.30 2.34
N LEU A 140 -17.23 -8.90 3.28
CA LEU A 140 -17.81 -7.56 3.28
C LEU A 140 -16.73 -6.47 3.39
N TYR A 141 -15.68 -6.71 4.18
CA TYR A 141 -14.57 -5.78 4.30
C TYR A 141 -13.85 -5.61 2.96
N TYR A 142 -13.35 -6.71 2.35
CA TYR A 142 -12.59 -6.63 1.09
C TYR A 142 -13.44 -6.28 -0.14
N ASP A 143 -14.75 -6.57 -0.13
CA ASP A 143 -15.70 -6.13 -1.17
C ASP A 143 -15.81 -4.61 -1.26
N ARG A 144 -15.27 -3.88 -0.27
CA ARG A 144 -15.29 -2.42 -0.19
C ARG A 144 -13.89 -1.80 -0.35
N TYR A 145 -12.91 -2.57 -0.84
CA TYR A 145 -11.54 -2.13 -1.13
C TYR A 145 -11.18 -2.34 -2.61
N ILE A 146 -10.27 -1.53 -3.15
CA ILE A 146 -9.65 -1.78 -4.46
C ILE A 146 -8.63 -2.91 -4.34
N ARG A 147 -9.16 -4.13 -4.24
CA ARG A 147 -8.43 -5.35 -3.90
C ARG A 147 -8.92 -6.49 -4.79
N ASN A 148 -8.01 -7.42 -5.08
CA ASN A 148 -8.24 -8.47 -6.05
C ASN A 148 -9.19 -9.57 -5.54
N GLU A 149 -9.40 -9.62 -4.23
CA GLU A 149 -10.06 -10.67 -3.45
C GLU A 149 -11.50 -10.96 -3.88
N SER A 150 -12.31 -9.94 -4.17
CA SER A 150 -13.71 -10.14 -4.59
C SER A 150 -13.80 -10.76 -5.99
N PHE A 151 -12.94 -10.34 -6.93
CA PHE A 151 -12.91 -10.89 -8.28
C PHE A 151 -12.50 -12.36 -8.25
N ILE A 152 -11.41 -12.68 -7.56
CA ILE A 152 -10.88 -14.04 -7.49
C ILE A 152 -11.81 -15.00 -6.74
N ALA A 153 -12.51 -14.52 -5.70
CA ALA A 153 -13.52 -15.31 -4.98
C ALA A 153 -14.71 -15.63 -5.90
N PHE A 154 -15.20 -14.64 -6.66
CA PHE A 154 -16.25 -14.83 -7.66
C PHE A 154 -15.83 -15.83 -8.75
N PHE A 155 -14.66 -15.65 -9.37
CA PHE A 155 -14.21 -16.55 -10.45
C PHE A 155 -13.92 -17.97 -9.95
N THR A 156 -13.41 -18.13 -8.73
CA THR A 156 -13.22 -19.46 -8.12
C THR A 156 -14.56 -20.17 -7.93
N ALA A 157 -15.57 -19.48 -7.39
CA ALA A 157 -16.90 -20.04 -7.23
C ALA A 157 -17.60 -20.29 -8.58
N LEU A 158 -17.40 -19.41 -9.57
CA LEU A 158 -17.92 -19.59 -10.93
C LEU A 158 -17.26 -20.79 -11.64
N LEU A 159 -15.97 -21.02 -11.42
CA LEU A 159 -15.24 -22.17 -11.94
C LEU A 159 -15.79 -23.47 -11.35
N ALA A 160 -15.99 -23.52 -10.04
CA ALA A 160 -16.62 -24.65 -9.37
C ALA A 160 -18.05 -24.88 -9.91
N LEU A 161 -18.85 -23.82 -10.05
CA LEU A 161 -20.20 -23.90 -10.60
C LEU A 161 -20.18 -24.47 -12.03
N SER A 162 -19.30 -23.94 -12.87
CA SER A 162 -19.16 -24.33 -14.28
C SER A 162 -18.78 -25.79 -14.42
N LEU A 163 -17.83 -26.26 -13.62
CA LEU A 163 -17.43 -27.66 -13.57
C LEU A 163 -18.61 -28.57 -13.21
N PHE A 164 -19.30 -28.29 -12.11
CA PHE A 164 -20.40 -29.13 -11.64
C PHE A 164 -21.63 -29.05 -12.55
N GLN A 165 -21.95 -27.88 -13.10
CA GLN A 165 -23.03 -27.73 -14.08
C GLN A 165 -22.72 -28.41 -15.41
N PHE A 166 -21.47 -28.39 -15.86
CA PHE A 166 -21.05 -29.16 -17.02
C PHE A 166 -21.22 -30.67 -16.77
N MET A 167 -20.80 -31.15 -15.59
CA MET A 167 -20.98 -32.56 -15.21
C MET A 167 -22.45 -32.98 -15.21
N ARG A 168 -23.34 -32.10 -14.72
CA ARG A 168 -24.79 -32.33 -14.64
C ARG A 168 -25.50 -32.25 -15.99
N THR A 169 -25.22 -31.21 -16.77
CA THR A 169 -26.04 -30.85 -17.95
C THR A 169 -25.37 -31.19 -19.28
N ARG A 170 -24.05 -31.40 -19.30
CA ARG A 170 -23.23 -31.64 -20.50
C ARG A 170 -23.32 -30.56 -21.57
N LYS A 171 -23.84 -29.37 -21.24
CA LYS A 171 -23.93 -28.24 -22.17
C LYS A 171 -22.57 -27.56 -22.33
N GLN A 172 -22.15 -27.33 -23.57
CA GLN A 172 -20.87 -26.65 -23.90
C GLN A 172 -20.76 -25.24 -23.29
N LEU A 173 -21.89 -24.55 -23.08
CA LEU A 173 -21.92 -23.23 -22.44
C LEU A 173 -21.11 -23.18 -21.13
N TRP A 174 -21.15 -24.25 -20.33
CA TRP A 174 -20.42 -24.31 -19.06
C TRP A 174 -18.91 -24.49 -19.23
N LEU A 175 -18.45 -25.02 -20.37
CA LEU A 175 -17.03 -25.03 -20.71
C LEU A 175 -16.55 -23.62 -21.06
N TYR A 176 -17.36 -22.84 -21.80
CA TYR A 176 -17.07 -21.43 -22.07
C TYR A 176 -17.09 -20.59 -20.78
N ALA A 177 -18.07 -20.79 -19.91
CA ALA A 177 -18.12 -20.10 -18.61
C ALA A 177 -16.90 -20.45 -17.73
N GLY A 178 -16.49 -21.73 -17.70
CA GLY A 178 -15.27 -22.17 -17.02
C GLY A 178 -14.00 -21.58 -17.63
N ALA A 179 -13.91 -21.50 -18.96
CA ALA A 179 -12.78 -20.90 -19.66
C ALA A 179 -12.65 -19.39 -19.37
N VAL A 180 -13.76 -18.66 -19.36
CA VAL A 180 -13.80 -17.25 -18.92
C VAL A 180 -13.36 -17.13 -17.47
N ALA A 181 -13.89 -17.96 -16.57
CA ALA A 181 -13.52 -17.94 -15.16
C ALA A 181 -12.02 -18.20 -14.93
N VAL A 182 -11.42 -19.17 -15.65
CA VAL A 182 -9.98 -19.44 -15.58
C VAL A 182 -9.16 -18.26 -16.10
N SER A 183 -9.50 -17.74 -17.28
CA SER A 183 -8.75 -16.65 -17.91
C SER A 183 -8.77 -15.36 -17.07
N LEU A 184 -9.95 -14.98 -16.57
CA LEU A 184 -10.09 -13.80 -15.72
C LEU A 184 -9.46 -13.99 -14.34
N SER A 185 -9.55 -15.20 -13.76
CA SER A 185 -8.85 -15.55 -12.52
C SER A 185 -7.33 -15.40 -12.66
N LEU A 186 -6.74 -15.94 -13.73
CA LEU A 186 -5.31 -15.76 -14.04
C LEU A 186 -4.93 -14.31 -14.31
N SER A 187 -5.86 -13.50 -14.83
CA SER A 187 -5.66 -12.07 -15.07
C SER A 187 -5.96 -11.21 -13.83
N THR A 188 -6.29 -11.82 -12.68
CA THR A 188 -6.59 -11.13 -11.42
C THR A 188 -5.40 -11.21 -10.47
N LYS A 189 -5.01 -12.42 -10.06
CA LYS A 189 -3.98 -12.63 -9.04
C LYS A 189 -3.40 -14.04 -9.14
N GLU A 190 -2.13 -14.19 -8.80
CA GLU A 190 -1.35 -15.44 -8.87
C GLU A 190 -1.94 -16.55 -7.98
N VAL A 191 -2.74 -16.18 -6.97
CA VAL A 191 -3.50 -17.12 -6.15
C VAL A 191 -4.42 -18.03 -6.99
N ALA A 192 -4.77 -17.63 -8.21
CA ALA A 192 -5.43 -18.48 -9.21
C ALA A 192 -4.74 -19.84 -9.41
N PHE A 193 -3.40 -19.92 -9.30
CA PHE A 193 -2.65 -21.16 -9.44
C PHE A 193 -3.02 -22.17 -8.34
N ILE A 194 -3.21 -21.72 -7.10
CA ILE A 194 -3.62 -22.57 -5.98
C ILE A 194 -5.03 -23.13 -6.20
N HIS A 195 -5.98 -22.28 -6.61
CA HIS A 195 -7.36 -22.71 -6.88
C HIS A 195 -7.44 -23.70 -8.04
N GLY A 196 -6.68 -23.44 -9.11
CA GLY A 196 -6.52 -24.36 -10.24
C GLY A 196 -5.95 -25.70 -9.79
N PHE A 197 -4.89 -25.69 -8.98
CA PHE A 197 -4.27 -26.89 -8.43
C PHE A 197 -5.27 -27.72 -7.59
N ILE A 198 -5.98 -27.10 -6.65
CA ILE A 198 -7.01 -27.79 -5.83
C ILE A 198 -8.06 -28.43 -6.74
N GLY A 199 -8.57 -27.71 -7.74
CA GLY A 199 -9.56 -28.24 -8.69
C GLY A 199 -9.04 -29.44 -9.49
N VAL A 200 -7.84 -29.32 -10.07
CA VAL A 200 -7.23 -30.37 -10.91
C VAL A 200 -6.91 -31.61 -10.08
N VAL A 201 -6.33 -31.45 -8.89
CA VAL A 201 -6.01 -32.57 -8.00
C VAL A 201 -7.27 -33.31 -7.57
N PHE A 202 -8.35 -32.60 -7.25
CA PHE A 202 -9.62 -33.23 -6.93
C PHE A 202 -10.15 -34.08 -8.10
N ILE A 203 -10.13 -33.54 -9.33
CA ILE A 203 -10.57 -34.27 -10.54
C ILE A 203 -9.69 -35.51 -10.77
N ALA A 204 -8.36 -35.37 -10.65
CA ALA A 204 -7.42 -36.48 -10.82
C ALA A 204 -7.61 -37.59 -9.77
N ALA A 205 -7.80 -37.20 -8.51
CA ALA A 205 -8.09 -38.10 -7.40
C ALA A 205 -9.40 -38.86 -7.63
N ALA A 206 -10.45 -38.14 -8.00
CA ALA A 206 -11.75 -38.71 -8.37
C ALA A 206 -11.63 -39.72 -9.54
N PHE A 207 -10.85 -39.39 -10.56
CA PHE A 207 -10.59 -40.29 -11.68
C PHE A 207 -9.89 -41.58 -11.25
N ALA A 208 -8.81 -41.45 -10.50
CA ALA A 208 -8.04 -42.57 -10.00
C ALA A 208 -8.90 -43.48 -9.11
N TRP A 209 -9.77 -42.89 -8.28
CA TRP A 209 -10.74 -43.61 -7.45
C TRP A 209 -11.73 -44.46 -8.27
N GLU A 210 -12.20 -43.96 -9.40
CA GLU A 210 -13.22 -44.63 -10.22
C GLU A 210 -12.64 -45.74 -11.13
N LYS A 211 -11.41 -45.55 -11.62
CA LYS A 211 -10.80 -46.45 -12.62
C LYS A 211 -9.86 -47.49 -12.02
N LEU A 212 -9.27 -47.24 -10.87
CA LEU A 212 -8.33 -48.17 -10.25
C LEU A 212 -9.05 -49.06 -9.23
N THR A 213 -8.79 -50.37 -9.27
CA THR A 213 -9.22 -51.28 -8.20
C THR A 213 -8.58 -50.83 -6.88
N LEU A 214 -9.18 -51.13 -5.72
CA LEU A 214 -8.67 -50.62 -4.42
C LEU A 214 -7.17 -50.92 -4.26
N LYS A 215 -6.79 -52.13 -4.66
CA LYS A 215 -5.42 -52.63 -4.62
C LYS A 215 -4.49 -51.85 -5.57
N ARG A 216 -4.91 -51.54 -6.80
CA ARG A 216 -4.11 -50.74 -7.75
C ARG A 216 -4.06 -49.26 -7.40
N PHE A 217 -5.13 -48.72 -6.82
CA PHE A 217 -5.17 -47.36 -6.30
C PHE A 217 -4.25 -47.20 -5.09
N GLN A 218 -4.30 -48.14 -4.14
CA GLN A 218 -3.38 -48.21 -3.01
C GLN A 218 -1.93 -48.38 -3.49
N GLN A 219 -1.66 -49.25 -4.47
CA GLN A 219 -0.31 -49.39 -5.05
C GLN A 219 0.18 -48.13 -5.76
N MET A 220 -0.69 -47.42 -6.49
CA MET A 220 -0.35 -46.15 -7.12
C MET A 220 -0.04 -45.07 -6.08
N LEU A 221 -0.85 -44.96 -5.02
CA LEU A 221 -0.62 -44.03 -3.93
C LEU A 221 0.64 -44.37 -3.13
N ILE A 222 0.89 -45.65 -2.85
CA ILE A 222 2.14 -46.12 -2.24
C ILE A 222 3.32 -45.83 -3.16
N GLY A 223 3.15 -45.95 -4.48
CA GLY A 223 4.16 -45.59 -5.47
C GLY A 223 4.44 -44.09 -5.52
N LEU A 224 3.41 -43.25 -5.52
CA LEU A 224 3.54 -41.79 -5.43
C LEU A 224 4.17 -41.36 -4.10
N LEU A 225 3.81 -42.03 -3.00
CA LEU A 225 4.41 -41.86 -1.68
C LEU A 225 5.88 -42.28 -1.68
N ALA A 226 6.23 -43.40 -2.30
CA ALA A 226 7.60 -43.86 -2.42
C ALA A 226 8.43 -42.92 -3.30
N ILE A 227 7.87 -42.38 -4.39
CA ILE A 227 8.51 -41.36 -5.22
C ILE A 227 8.72 -40.08 -4.41
N ALA A 228 7.72 -39.66 -3.65
CA ALA A 228 7.83 -38.51 -2.77
C ALA A 228 8.96 -38.71 -1.74
N VAL A 229 8.96 -39.84 -1.00
CA VAL A 229 10.00 -40.19 -0.03
C VAL A 229 11.37 -40.34 -0.69
N ALA A 230 11.46 -40.85 -1.92
CA ALA A 230 12.71 -40.95 -2.67
C ALA A 230 13.24 -39.58 -3.09
N LEU A 231 12.37 -38.67 -3.55
CA LEU A 231 12.73 -37.28 -3.82
C LEU A 231 13.19 -36.55 -2.55
N PHE A 232 12.58 -36.85 -1.40
CA PHE A 232 13.00 -36.34 -0.09
C PHE A 232 14.40 -36.83 0.30
N ALA A 233 14.63 -38.14 0.20
CA ALA A 233 15.92 -38.74 0.52
C ALA A 233 17.02 -38.27 -0.42
N ALA A 234 16.72 -38.14 -1.72
CA ALA A 234 17.64 -37.58 -2.70
C ALA A 234 17.97 -36.11 -2.38
N MET A 235 16.98 -35.32 -1.94
CA MET A 235 17.21 -33.93 -1.55
C MET A 235 18.06 -33.80 -0.28
N ILE A 236 17.82 -34.61 0.75
CA ILE A 236 18.67 -34.66 1.95
C ILE A 236 20.11 -35.02 1.57
N PHE A 237 20.26 -35.98 0.66
CA PHE A 237 21.57 -36.40 0.15
C PHE A 237 22.27 -35.28 -0.65
N PHE A 238 21.54 -34.57 -1.52
CA PHE A 238 22.08 -33.43 -2.27
C PHE A 238 22.44 -32.24 -1.37
N ASN A 239 21.63 -31.91 -0.37
CA ASN A 239 21.92 -30.85 0.61
C ASN A 239 23.08 -31.21 1.54
N ALA A 240 23.26 -32.49 1.87
CA ALA A 240 24.44 -32.93 2.62
C ALA A 240 25.74 -32.90 1.79
N SER A 241 25.62 -32.86 0.44
CA SER A 241 26.75 -32.82 -0.49
C SER A 241 27.12 -31.42 -1.00
N ALA A 242 26.24 -30.44 -0.86
CA ALA A 242 26.49 -29.04 -1.19
C ALA A 242 26.95 -28.32 0.09
N GLY A 243 28.21 -27.85 0.10
CA GLY A 243 28.78 -27.11 1.21
C GLY A 243 27.92 -25.92 1.62
N VAL A 244 27.87 -25.67 2.93
CA VAL A 244 27.05 -24.64 3.57
C VAL A 244 27.49 -23.23 3.11
N GLU A 245 26.67 -22.60 2.28
CA GLU A 245 26.56 -21.14 2.19
C GLU A 245 25.17 -20.72 2.72
N ASP A 246 25.14 -19.64 3.50
CA ASP A 246 24.06 -19.16 4.39
C ASP A 246 22.76 -18.75 3.67
N GLY A 247 22.09 -19.70 3.01
CA GLY A 247 20.76 -19.52 2.42
C GLY A 247 19.98 -20.81 2.17
N GLY A 248 20.60 -22.00 2.30
CA GLY A 248 20.01 -23.28 1.85
C GLY A 248 19.04 -23.99 2.80
N ILE A 249 19.04 -23.69 4.10
CA ILE A 249 18.26 -24.45 5.11
C ILE A 249 16.74 -24.17 4.99
N ALA A 250 16.36 -22.99 4.52
CA ALA A 250 14.95 -22.62 4.27
C ALA A 250 14.31 -23.42 3.11
N ASN A 251 15.09 -23.77 2.09
CA ASN A 251 14.58 -24.48 0.92
C ASN A 251 14.31 -25.97 1.19
N ALA A 252 15.11 -26.61 2.05
CA ALA A 252 14.92 -28.01 2.43
C ALA A 252 13.68 -28.22 3.31
N SER A 253 13.48 -27.35 4.29
CA SER A 253 12.34 -27.41 5.21
C SER A 253 11.01 -27.06 4.52
N THR A 254 11.02 -26.08 3.62
CA THR A 254 9.88 -25.71 2.78
C THR A 254 9.52 -26.87 1.84
N PHE A 255 10.49 -27.45 1.12
CA PHE A 255 10.20 -28.57 0.22
C PHE A 255 9.77 -29.85 0.95
N ALA A 256 10.35 -30.14 2.13
CA ALA A 256 9.87 -31.20 3.03
C ALA A 256 8.41 -30.98 3.44
N GLY A 257 8.04 -29.74 3.72
CA GLY A 257 6.68 -29.32 4.05
C GLY A 257 5.70 -29.52 2.90
N ILE A 258 6.05 -29.09 1.67
CA ILE A 258 5.26 -29.36 0.46
C ILE A 258 5.02 -30.85 0.32
N LEU A 259 6.06 -31.65 0.52
CA LEU A 259 6.00 -33.08 0.32
C LEU A 259 5.16 -33.79 1.39
N MET A 260 5.29 -33.39 2.65
CA MET A 260 4.43 -33.86 3.74
C MET A 260 2.97 -33.44 3.53
N MET A 261 2.72 -32.24 3.00
CA MET A 261 1.39 -31.76 2.66
C MET A 261 0.79 -32.56 1.50
N VAL A 262 1.54 -32.77 0.41
CA VAL A 262 1.12 -33.62 -0.71
C VAL A 262 0.82 -35.03 -0.21
N THR A 263 1.67 -35.57 0.67
CA THR A 263 1.46 -36.87 1.32
C THR A 263 0.20 -36.89 2.18
N GLY A 264 -0.04 -35.85 2.99
CA GLY A 264 -1.23 -35.69 3.82
C GLY A 264 -2.51 -35.50 3.01
N LEU A 265 -2.46 -34.76 1.91
CA LEU A 265 -3.57 -34.58 0.96
C LEU A 265 -3.88 -35.89 0.24
N LEU A 266 -2.85 -36.62 -0.19
CA LEU A 266 -3.00 -37.95 -0.79
C LEU A 266 -3.58 -38.96 0.22
N LEU A 267 -3.18 -38.89 1.49
CA LEU A 267 -3.75 -39.67 2.58
C LEU A 267 -5.21 -39.27 2.88
N GLY A 268 -5.52 -37.98 2.89
CA GLY A 268 -6.88 -37.47 3.09
C GLY A 268 -7.81 -37.87 1.95
N VAL A 269 -7.34 -37.76 0.70
CA VAL A 269 -8.00 -38.30 -0.48
C VAL A 269 -8.23 -39.80 -0.29
N LEU A 270 -7.21 -40.56 0.14
CA LEU A 270 -7.35 -42.00 0.40
C LEU A 270 -8.38 -42.30 1.48
N THR A 271 -8.42 -41.54 2.59
CA THR A 271 -9.40 -41.71 3.67
C THR A 271 -10.82 -41.38 3.23
N ILE A 272 -11.02 -40.25 2.55
CA ILE A 272 -12.32 -39.85 1.97
C ILE A 272 -12.79 -40.96 1.04
N ALA A 273 -11.90 -41.41 0.17
CA ALA A 273 -12.24 -42.39 -0.81
C ALA A 273 -12.59 -43.74 -0.14
N LEU A 274 -11.79 -44.23 0.81
CA LEU A 274 -12.07 -45.44 1.59
C LEU A 274 -13.42 -45.40 2.34
N ASN A 275 -13.91 -44.22 2.72
CA ASN A 275 -15.20 -44.03 3.40
C ASN A 275 -16.40 -43.78 2.46
N VAL A 276 -16.17 -43.58 1.16
CA VAL A 276 -17.24 -43.36 0.16
C VAL A 276 -17.66 -44.71 -0.46
N ASP A 277 -18.95 -45.04 -0.36
CA ASP A 277 -19.50 -46.30 -0.89
C ASP A 277 -19.29 -46.41 -2.41
N ARG A 278 -18.64 -47.48 -2.84
CA ARG A 278 -18.21 -47.74 -4.24
C ARG A 278 -19.35 -47.91 -5.24
N ARG A 279 -20.60 -47.87 -4.76
CA ARG A 279 -21.81 -48.15 -5.54
C ARG A 279 -22.25 -46.99 -6.42
N ASN A 280 -21.84 -45.76 -6.11
CA ASN A 280 -22.17 -44.58 -6.92
C ASN A 280 -20.96 -44.12 -7.74
N LYS A 281 -20.97 -44.40 -9.04
CA LYS A 281 -19.91 -44.05 -10.00
C LYS A 281 -20.39 -42.94 -10.95
N PRO A 282 -19.97 -41.68 -10.77
CA PRO A 282 -20.50 -40.58 -11.57
C PRO A 282 -19.55 -39.91 -12.57
N ILE A 283 -18.26 -40.23 -12.57
CA ILE A 283 -17.23 -39.42 -13.24
C ILE A 283 -16.79 -40.03 -14.58
N ALA A 284 -17.19 -41.27 -14.88
CA ALA A 284 -16.82 -41.98 -16.10
C ALA A 284 -17.30 -41.29 -17.39
N SER A 285 -18.30 -40.42 -17.31
CA SER A 285 -18.81 -39.61 -18.42
C SER A 285 -17.99 -38.35 -18.70
N MET A 286 -17.08 -37.93 -17.80
CA MET A 286 -16.09 -36.87 -18.06
C MET A 286 -15.01 -37.32 -19.06
N LEU A 287 -14.73 -38.62 -19.12
CA LEU A 287 -13.74 -39.25 -20.02
C LEU A 287 -14.35 -40.16 -21.08
N ALA A 288 -15.68 -40.22 -21.20
CA ALA A 288 -16.33 -40.84 -22.35
C ALA A 288 -15.96 -40.10 -23.67
N LEU A 289 -15.45 -38.88 -23.58
CA LEU A 289 -14.79 -38.11 -24.64
C LEU A 289 -13.39 -38.68 -25.02
N PHE A 290 -12.72 -39.42 -24.13
CA PHE A 290 -11.39 -40.03 -24.37
C PHE A 290 -11.45 -41.54 -24.67
N LYS A 291 -12.63 -42.17 -24.62
CA LYS A 291 -12.80 -43.56 -25.06
C LYS A 291 -13.02 -43.61 -26.58
N PHE A 292 -11.99 -43.34 -27.36
CA PHE A 292 -11.92 -43.89 -28.72
C PHE A 292 -11.16 -45.22 -28.67
N LYS A 293 -11.89 -46.29 -28.95
CA LYS A 293 -11.39 -47.66 -29.01
C LYS A 293 -10.45 -47.74 -30.23
N ILE A 294 -9.13 -47.79 -30.02
CA ILE A 294 -8.21 -48.31 -31.03
C ILE A 294 -8.51 -49.81 -31.11
N GLN A 295 -9.50 -50.17 -31.92
CA GLN A 295 -9.78 -51.55 -32.23
C GLN A 295 -8.94 -51.90 -33.46
N ASN A 296 -7.83 -52.59 -33.20
CA ASN A 296 -7.04 -53.25 -34.24
C ASN A 296 -7.97 -54.07 -35.14
N SER A 297 -7.94 -53.74 -36.42
CA SER A 297 -8.61 -54.46 -37.49
C SER A 297 -8.06 -55.89 -37.57
N LYS A 298 -8.92 -56.89 -37.35
CA LYS A 298 -8.73 -58.23 -37.93
C LYS A 298 -10.03 -59.06 -37.84
N PHE A 299 -10.35 -59.65 -39.00
CA PHE A 299 -11.27 -60.76 -39.31
C PHE A 299 -12.72 -60.50 -39.81
N LYS A 300 -12.79 -60.58 -41.15
CA LYS A 300 -13.77 -61.10 -42.11
C LYS A 300 -14.97 -61.95 -41.63
N ASN A 301 -16.07 -61.72 -42.38
CA ASN A 301 -17.10 -62.62 -42.94
C ASN A 301 -17.83 -63.60 -42.02
N ALA A 302 -19.16 -63.49 -41.91
CA ALA A 302 -20.10 -64.15 -42.83
C ALA A 302 -21.56 -64.02 -42.36
N ASP A 303 -22.42 -63.92 -43.38
CA ASP A 303 -23.77 -64.43 -43.52
C ASP A 303 -25.03 -63.67 -43.12
N GLN A 304 -25.92 -63.74 -44.11
CA GLN A 304 -27.25 -63.18 -44.27
C GLN A 304 -28.28 -64.02 -43.51
N SER A 305 -29.36 -63.42 -43.03
CA SER A 305 -30.71 -63.76 -43.51
C SER A 305 -31.81 -62.89 -42.88
N GLN A 306 -32.80 -62.68 -43.73
CA GLN A 306 -34.01 -61.86 -43.64
C GLN A 306 -34.94 -62.21 -42.46
N THR A 307 -35.68 -61.24 -41.91
CA THR A 307 -37.11 -61.01 -42.24
C THR A 307 -37.79 -59.90 -41.40
N ALA A 308 -38.68 -59.18 -42.09
CA ALA A 308 -39.76 -58.24 -41.74
C ALA A 308 -40.27 -58.13 -40.28
N SER A 309 -40.95 -57.07 -39.83
CA SER A 309 -41.24 -55.69 -40.27
C SER A 309 -42.14 -55.13 -39.16
N TYR A 310 -41.79 -54.00 -38.54
CA TYR A 310 -42.77 -53.15 -37.84
C TYR A 310 -42.29 -51.69 -37.86
N LYS A 311 -43.09 -50.82 -38.50
CA LYS A 311 -42.85 -49.38 -38.63
C LYS A 311 -42.85 -48.69 -37.26
N LYS A 312 -41.72 -48.10 -36.89
CA LYS A 312 -41.58 -47.09 -35.81
C LYS A 312 -42.06 -45.72 -36.31
N PRO A 313 -42.59 -44.84 -35.43
CA PRO A 313 -42.75 -43.43 -35.73
C PRO A 313 -41.37 -42.79 -35.90
N GLU A 314 -41.25 -41.89 -36.87
CA GLU A 314 -40.02 -41.20 -37.25
C GLU A 314 -39.32 -40.55 -36.05
N THR A 315 -38.27 -41.22 -35.56
CA THR A 315 -37.21 -40.54 -34.83
C THR A 315 -36.40 -39.75 -35.84
N ARG A 316 -36.43 -38.42 -35.72
CA ARG A 316 -35.51 -37.52 -36.39
C ARG A 316 -34.09 -38.02 -36.14
N ASN A 317 -33.48 -38.62 -37.17
CA ASN A 317 -32.12 -39.13 -37.15
C ASN A 317 -31.16 -37.96 -36.89
N LEU A 318 -30.83 -37.70 -35.63
CA LEU A 318 -29.58 -37.03 -35.27
C LEU A 318 -28.49 -38.08 -35.44
N LYS A 319 -27.77 -38.01 -36.57
CA LYS A 319 -26.47 -38.69 -36.71
C LYS A 319 -25.61 -38.31 -35.49
N PRO A 320 -24.96 -39.26 -34.82
CA PRO A 320 -23.95 -38.93 -33.83
C PRO A 320 -22.75 -38.38 -34.60
N GLU A 321 -22.67 -37.06 -34.74
CA GLU A 321 -21.43 -36.45 -35.18
C GLU A 321 -20.37 -36.76 -34.14
N THR A 322 -19.41 -37.59 -34.54
CA THR A 322 -18.09 -37.75 -33.94
C THR A 322 -17.38 -36.39 -33.94
N GLN A 323 -17.74 -35.50 -33.01
CA GLN A 323 -16.89 -34.37 -32.66
C GLN A 323 -15.81 -34.89 -31.73
N ASN A 324 -14.57 -34.89 -32.23
CA ASN A 324 -13.38 -35.15 -31.41
C ASN A 324 -13.46 -34.33 -30.12
N ALA A 325 -13.14 -34.94 -28.97
CA ALA A 325 -13.09 -34.24 -27.68
C ALA A 325 -12.21 -32.99 -27.71
N PHE A 326 -11.18 -33.02 -28.55
CA PHE A 326 -10.36 -31.88 -28.90
C PHE A 326 -11.19 -30.71 -29.43
N ASN A 327 -12.08 -30.92 -30.40
CA ASN A 327 -12.89 -29.87 -31.03
C ASN A 327 -13.88 -29.21 -30.06
N VAL A 328 -14.33 -29.92 -29.02
CA VAL A 328 -15.24 -29.38 -27.99
C VAL A 328 -14.51 -28.45 -27.01
N LEU A 329 -13.21 -28.63 -26.80
CA LEU A 329 -12.38 -27.80 -25.92
C LEU A 329 -11.65 -26.68 -26.65
N VAL A 330 -11.41 -26.81 -27.97
CA VAL A 330 -10.71 -25.80 -28.78
C VAL A 330 -11.37 -24.43 -28.64
N GLY A 331 -12.70 -24.32 -28.82
CA GLY A 331 -13.41 -23.04 -28.71
C GLY A 331 -13.23 -22.36 -27.33
N PRO A 332 -13.55 -23.04 -26.22
CA PRO A 332 -13.32 -22.51 -24.88
C PRO A 332 -11.85 -22.15 -24.60
N VAL A 333 -10.89 -22.99 -24.99
CA VAL A 333 -9.46 -22.72 -24.78
C VAL A 333 -9.01 -21.48 -25.58
N LEU A 334 -9.43 -21.35 -26.83
CA LEU A 334 -9.14 -20.16 -27.65
C LEU A 334 -9.74 -18.90 -27.04
N LEU A 335 -10.97 -18.97 -26.50
CA LEU A 335 -11.57 -17.84 -25.80
C LEU A 335 -10.77 -17.46 -24.56
N ALA A 336 -10.37 -18.44 -23.73
CA ALA A 336 -9.55 -18.17 -22.55
C ALA A 336 -8.21 -17.54 -22.92
N ALA A 337 -7.54 -18.07 -23.95
CA ALA A 337 -6.28 -17.54 -24.45
C ALA A 337 -6.45 -16.12 -25.03
N ALA A 338 -7.51 -15.85 -25.78
CA ALA A 338 -7.81 -14.54 -26.35
C ALA A 338 -8.05 -13.48 -25.26
N LEU A 339 -8.88 -13.80 -24.26
CA LEU A 339 -9.13 -12.89 -23.12
C LEU A 339 -7.85 -12.60 -22.34
N PHE A 340 -7.07 -13.64 -22.06
CA PHE A 340 -5.81 -13.52 -21.35
C PHE A 340 -4.84 -12.63 -22.15
N PHE A 341 -4.71 -12.88 -23.46
CA PHE A 341 -3.85 -12.12 -24.35
C PHE A 341 -4.27 -10.66 -24.42
N LEU A 342 -5.56 -10.37 -24.61
CA LEU A 342 -6.06 -8.99 -24.71
C LEU A 342 -5.80 -8.18 -23.43
N LEU A 343 -6.08 -8.76 -22.26
CA LEU A 343 -5.90 -8.05 -20.99
C LEU A 343 -4.42 -7.81 -20.67
N HIS A 344 -3.57 -8.82 -20.84
CA HIS A 344 -2.14 -8.71 -20.53
C HIS A 344 -1.37 -7.88 -21.56
N THR A 345 -1.85 -7.79 -22.80
CA THR A 345 -1.25 -6.87 -23.79
C THR A 345 -1.82 -5.46 -23.74
N THR A 346 -2.65 -5.15 -22.74
CA THR A 346 -3.35 -3.85 -22.62
C THR A 346 -4.04 -3.49 -23.94
N PHE A 347 -4.79 -4.45 -24.50
CA PHE A 347 -5.42 -4.35 -25.82
C PHE A 347 -4.41 -3.98 -26.92
N PHE A 348 -3.34 -4.77 -27.05
CA PHE A 348 -2.26 -4.64 -28.04
C PHE A 348 -1.30 -3.46 -27.88
N THR A 349 -1.48 -2.61 -26.87
CA THR A 349 -0.57 -1.47 -26.63
C THR A 349 0.72 -1.86 -25.93
N ASN A 350 0.75 -3.00 -25.23
CA ASN A 350 1.95 -3.54 -24.57
C ASN A 350 2.15 -5.04 -24.84
N PRO A 351 2.74 -5.45 -25.98
CA PRO A 351 2.93 -6.85 -26.32
C PRO A 351 3.78 -7.65 -25.32
N ALA A 352 4.75 -7.00 -24.65
CA ALA A 352 5.61 -7.64 -23.64
C ALA A 352 4.82 -8.15 -22.43
N GLY A 353 3.65 -7.54 -22.17
CA GLY A 353 2.76 -7.93 -21.09
C GLY A 353 2.34 -9.40 -21.14
N PHE A 354 2.21 -10.03 -22.32
CA PHE A 354 1.92 -11.46 -22.44
C PHE A 354 3.02 -12.36 -21.84
N VAL A 355 4.29 -12.01 -22.04
CA VAL A 355 5.44 -12.76 -21.49
C VAL A 355 5.48 -12.60 -19.96
N SER A 356 5.27 -11.38 -19.48
CA SER A 356 5.23 -11.11 -18.04
C SER A 356 4.03 -11.77 -17.36
N GLY A 357 2.86 -11.85 -17.99
CA GLY A 357 1.68 -12.52 -17.44
C GLY A 357 1.79 -14.05 -17.39
N THR A 358 2.60 -14.64 -18.28
CA THR A 358 2.80 -16.10 -18.33
C THR A 358 3.96 -16.55 -17.45
N TRP A 359 5.20 -16.22 -17.82
CA TRP A 359 6.39 -16.66 -17.09
C TRP A 359 6.72 -15.72 -15.92
N GLY A 360 6.52 -14.41 -16.10
CA GLY A 360 6.78 -13.40 -15.07
C GLY A 360 5.93 -13.64 -13.81
N ALA A 361 4.62 -13.82 -13.96
CA ALA A 361 3.68 -14.07 -12.86
C ALA A 361 4.04 -15.33 -12.06
N VAL A 362 4.41 -16.43 -12.73
CA VAL A 362 4.85 -17.67 -12.05
C VAL A 362 6.16 -17.45 -11.31
N SER A 363 7.15 -16.79 -11.93
CA SER A 363 8.44 -16.51 -11.28
C SER A 363 8.31 -15.55 -10.10
N TYR A 364 7.41 -14.57 -10.19
CA TYR A 364 7.08 -13.67 -9.09
C TYR A 364 6.41 -14.42 -7.95
N TRP A 365 5.39 -15.22 -8.23
CA TRP A 365 4.69 -16.02 -7.21
C TRP A 365 5.63 -16.98 -6.47
N LEU A 366 6.57 -17.63 -7.17
CA LEU A 366 7.58 -18.49 -6.54
C LEU A 366 8.49 -17.70 -5.59
N ARG A 367 9.01 -16.55 -6.02
CA ARG A 367 9.84 -15.67 -5.18
C ARG A 367 9.09 -15.13 -3.96
N GLN A 368 7.79 -14.87 -4.07
CA GLN A 368 6.98 -14.46 -2.90
C GLN A 368 6.98 -15.50 -1.77
N GLN A 369 7.10 -16.79 -2.11
CA GLN A 369 7.16 -17.84 -1.10
C GLN A 369 8.52 -17.89 -0.37
N GLU A 370 9.59 -17.31 -0.94
CA GLU A 370 10.94 -17.31 -0.37
C GLU A 370 11.16 -16.15 0.62
N VAL A 371 10.51 -15.01 0.41
CA VAL A 371 10.80 -13.75 1.15
C VAL A 371 10.01 -13.62 2.46
N ALA A 372 8.93 -14.39 2.66
CA ALA A 372 8.08 -14.34 3.86
C ALA A 372 7.84 -12.91 4.39
N ARG A 373 7.31 -12.01 3.54
CA ARG A 373 7.22 -10.53 3.73
C ARG A 373 6.72 -10.02 5.09
N GLY A 374 6.05 -10.83 5.90
CA GLY A 374 5.67 -10.45 7.27
C GLY A 374 5.95 -11.50 8.34
N GLY A 375 6.81 -12.49 8.07
CA GLY A 375 7.31 -13.45 9.06
C GLY A 375 6.22 -14.18 9.85
N GLN A 376 4.98 -14.28 9.34
CA GLN A 376 3.87 -14.72 10.16
C GLN A 376 3.99 -16.22 10.48
N PRO A 377 3.62 -16.63 11.71
CA PRO A 377 3.76 -18.00 12.15
C PRO A 377 2.80 -18.97 11.41
N GLY A 378 3.11 -20.26 11.42
CA GLY A 378 2.26 -21.30 10.78
C GLY A 378 0.83 -21.39 11.32
N TYR A 379 0.59 -20.90 12.54
CA TYR A 379 -0.75 -20.84 13.17
C TYR A 379 -1.51 -19.53 12.89
N TYR A 380 -0.97 -18.63 12.05
CA TYR A 380 -1.54 -17.30 11.78
C TYR A 380 -3.05 -17.32 11.44
N TYR A 381 -3.46 -18.14 10.46
CA TYR A 381 -4.89 -18.24 10.09
C TYR A 381 -5.75 -18.98 11.12
N LEU A 382 -5.14 -19.80 11.99
CA LEU A 382 -5.85 -20.47 13.09
C LEU A 382 -6.23 -19.46 14.19
N MET A 383 -5.47 -18.37 14.31
CA MET A 383 -5.82 -17.21 15.14
C MET A 383 -6.83 -16.29 14.45
N LEU A 384 -6.61 -15.97 13.18
CA LEU A 384 -7.42 -14.97 12.47
C LEU A 384 -8.83 -15.45 12.13
N MET A 385 -9.01 -16.72 11.74
CA MET A 385 -10.32 -17.27 11.36
C MET A 385 -11.34 -17.23 12.51
N PRO A 386 -11.02 -17.65 13.75
CA PRO A 386 -11.95 -17.51 14.87
C PRO A 386 -12.25 -16.07 15.28
N MET A 387 -11.44 -15.08 14.91
CA MET A 387 -11.69 -13.66 15.21
C MET A 387 -12.78 -13.06 14.31
N TYR A 388 -12.83 -13.47 13.05
CA TYR A 388 -13.70 -12.87 12.05
C TYR A 388 -14.80 -13.80 11.54
N GLU A 389 -14.57 -15.12 11.47
CA GLU A 389 -15.44 -16.06 10.74
C GLU A 389 -16.03 -17.17 11.62
N PHE A 390 -16.55 -16.81 12.79
CA PHE A 390 -17.15 -17.75 13.76
C PHE A 390 -18.16 -18.71 13.11
N LEU A 391 -19.12 -18.17 12.38
CA LEU A 391 -20.26 -18.92 11.85
C LEU A 391 -19.82 -20.01 10.85
N PRO A 392 -19.13 -19.70 9.73
CA PRO A 392 -18.69 -20.72 8.80
C PRO A 392 -17.55 -21.59 9.35
N PHE A 393 -16.64 -21.05 10.17
CA PHE A 393 -15.56 -21.84 10.76
C PHE A 393 -16.10 -22.96 11.67
N PHE A 394 -16.97 -22.63 12.63
CA PHE A 394 -17.52 -23.63 13.55
C PHE A 394 -18.56 -24.54 12.87
N LEU A 395 -19.56 -24.00 12.17
CA LEU A 395 -20.64 -24.83 11.61
C LEU A 395 -20.20 -25.58 10.34
N GLY A 396 -19.39 -24.95 9.49
CA GLY A 396 -18.79 -25.59 8.32
C GLY A 396 -17.72 -26.61 8.73
N GLY A 397 -16.79 -26.22 9.61
CA GLY A 397 -15.69 -27.07 10.07
C GLY A 397 -16.15 -28.31 10.85
N ILE A 398 -16.99 -28.14 11.88
CA ILE A 398 -17.54 -29.26 12.65
C ILE A 398 -18.43 -30.13 11.76
N GLY A 399 -19.23 -29.53 10.88
CA GLY A 399 -20.03 -30.26 9.90
C GLY A 399 -19.20 -31.13 8.96
N GLY A 400 -18.07 -30.61 8.47
CA GLY A 400 -17.09 -31.35 7.67
C GLY A 400 -16.45 -32.51 8.43
N LEU A 401 -16.02 -32.29 9.67
CA LEU A 401 -15.46 -33.35 10.53
C LEU A 401 -16.49 -34.45 10.82
N VAL A 402 -17.72 -34.09 11.17
CA VAL A 402 -18.80 -35.06 11.39
C VAL A 402 -19.07 -35.88 10.13
N TYR A 403 -18.99 -35.27 8.94
CA TYR A 403 -19.15 -35.95 7.66
C TYR A 403 -17.98 -36.90 7.33
N LEU A 404 -16.76 -36.56 7.74
CA LEU A 404 -15.58 -37.42 7.59
C LEU A 404 -15.62 -38.65 8.53
N PHE A 405 -16.15 -38.48 9.75
CA PHE A 405 -16.09 -39.52 10.80
C PHE A 405 -17.37 -40.37 10.94
N LYS A 406 -18.55 -39.88 10.55
CA LYS A 406 -19.74 -40.74 10.43
C LYS A 406 -19.78 -41.30 9.02
N LYS A 407 -19.81 -42.64 8.87
CA LYS A 407 -20.38 -43.29 7.66
C LYS A 407 -21.66 -42.53 7.33
N ALA A 408 -21.64 -41.80 6.21
CA ALA A 408 -22.69 -40.88 5.82
C ALA A 408 -24.07 -41.50 6.11
N PRO A 409 -25.02 -40.78 6.75
CA PRO A 409 -26.38 -41.29 6.82
C PRO A 409 -26.78 -41.65 5.39
N SER A 410 -27.12 -42.92 5.17
CA SER A 410 -27.32 -43.50 3.85
C SER A 410 -28.10 -42.55 2.95
N PHE A 411 -27.40 -41.93 2.00
CA PHE A 411 -27.95 -41.06 0.95
C PHE A 411 -28.67 -41.92 -0.09
N GLY A 412 -29.65 -42.70 0.36
CA GLY A 412 -30.58 -43.48 -0.45
C GLY A 412 -31.97 -42.86 -0.55
N ASP A 413 -32.28 -41.86 0.26
CA ASP A 413 -33.50 -41.05 0.12
C ASP A 413 -33.14 -39.66 -0.44
N ALA A 414 -32.44 -39.63 -1.57
CA ALA A 414 -32.53 -38.46 -2.44
C ALA A 414 -34.01 -38.36 -2.80
N GLY A 415 -34.69 -37.35 -2.26
CA GLY A 415 -36.07 -37.04 -2.63
C GLY A 415 -36.19 -37.07 -4.14
N GLU A 416 -37.28 -37.67 -4.62
CA GLU A 416 -37.60 -37.76 -6.04
C GLU A 416 -37.25 -36.45 -6.75
N PRO A 417 -36.63 -36.52 -7.95
CA PRO A 417 -36.37 -35.32 -8.73
C PRO A 417 -37.69 -34.58 -8.90
N VAL A 418 -37.66 -33.26 -8.66
CA VAL A 418 -38.77 -32.34 -8.91
C VAL A 418 -39.15 -32.41 -10.39
N SER A 419 -39.97 -33.39 -10.76
CA SER A 419 -40.71 -33.47 -12.03
C SER A 419 -42.16 -33.01 -11.87
N ARG A 420 -42.53 -32.54 -10.66
CA ARG A 420 -43.90 -32.10 -10.34
C ARG A 420 -44.24 -30.65 -10.74
N TRP A 421 -43.38 -29.97 -11.50
CA TRP A 421 -43.69 -28.63 -12.01
C TRP A 421 -44.41 -28.61 -13.36
N GLU A 422 -44.50 -29.73 -14.07
CA GLU A 422 -45.30 -29.81 -15.31
C GLU A 422 -46.68 -30.45 -15.12
N SER A 423 -46.98 -31.08 -13.98
CA SER A 423 -48.27 -31.77 -13.75
C SER A 423 -49.21 -31.12 -12.73
N GLU A 424 -48.78 -30.09 -11.99
CA GLU A 424 -49.65 -29.37 -11.04
C GLU A 424 -50.31 -28.10 -11.62
N GLN A 425 -50.04 -27.74 -12.89
CA GLN A 425 -50.77 -26.66 -13.59
C GLN A 425 -51.90 -27.15 -14.51
N VAL A 426 -52.10 -28.45 -14.68
CA VAL A 426 -53.17 -29.00 -15.55
C VAL A 426 -54.39 -29.52 -14.75
N SER A 427 -54.33 -29.59 -13.41
CA SER A 427 -55.39 -30.24 -12.62
C SER A 427 -56.09 -29.35 -11.58
N ARG A 428 -55.95 -28.02 -11.66
CA ARG A 428 -56.82 -27.08 -10.93
C ARG A 428 -57.86 -26.47 -11.85
N GLY A 429 -58.82 -27.29 -12.25
CA GLY A 429 -59.94 -26.87 -13.09
C GLY A 429 -60.92 -27.99 -13.36
N ALA A 430 -61.57 -28.53 -12.32
CA ALA A 430 -62.93 -29.08 -12.34
C ALA A 430 -63.18 -29.87 -11.06
N GLY A 431 -64.25 -29.54 -10.33
CA GLY A 431 -64.73 -30.34 -9.21
C GLY A 431 -65.32 -31.68 -9.68
N GLY A 432 -65.15 -32.72 -8.86
CA GLY A 432 -65.73 -34.03 -9.10
C GLY A 432 -65.38 -35.02 -8.00
N LYS A 433 -66.37 -35.80 -7.55
CA LYS A 433 -66.42 -36.61 -6.32
C LYS A 433 -65.44 -37.79 -6.27
N VAL A 434 -65.17 -38.19 -5.02
CA VAL A 434 -64.49 -39.43 -4.60
C VAL A 434 -65.31 -40.68 -4.95
N SER A 435 -64.65 -41.74 -5.40
CA SER A 435 -65.05 -43.13 -5.13
C SER A 435 -63.83 -44.04 -5.03
N LYS A 436 -63.83 -44.89 -3.99
CA LYS A 436 -62.89 -46.00 -3.75
C LYS A 436 -63.25 -47.18 -4.65
N GLU A 437 -62.26 -47.86 -5.22
CA GLU A 437 -62.32 -49.31 -5.43
C GLU A 437 -60.92 -49.93 -5.71
N SER A 438 -60.87 -51.23 -5.49
CA SER A 438 -59.75 -52.09 -5.13
C SER A 438 -58.90 -52.66 -6.29
N THR A 439 -57.66 -53.06 -5.94
CA THR A 439 -56.60 -53.77 -6.69
C THR A 439 -57.07 -55.01 -7.49
N PRO A 440 -56.35 -55.47 -8.54
CA PRO A 440 -55.17 -56.32 -8.34
C PRO A 440 -53.98 -56.11 -9.32
N ALA A 441 -52.84 -56.69 -8.93
CA ALA A 441 -51.52 -56.59 -9.54
C ALA A 441 -51.37 -57.27 -10.91
N HIS A 442 -50.52 -56.69 -11.78
CA HIS A 442 -49.76 -57.41 -12.80
C HIS A 442 -48.33 -56.85 -12.90
N PRO A 443 -47.31 -57.71 -13.11
CA PRO A 443 -45.90 -57.34 -13.04
C PRO A 443 -45.40 -56.83 -14.39
N LEU A 444 -44.85 -55.62 -14.43
CA LEU A 444 -44.14 -55.14 -15.62
C LEU A 444 -42.71 -54.78 -15.24
N THR A 445 -41.84 -55.69 -15.62
CA THR A 445 -40.41 -55.52 -15.80
C THR A 445 -40.12 -54.27 -16.63
N SER A 446 -39.85 -53.16 -15.96
CA SER A 446 -39.17 -52.01 -16.54
C SER A 446 -37.65 -52.32 -16.64
N PRO A 447 -37.01 -52.03 -17.78
CA PRO A 447 -35.56 -52.19 -17.92
C PRO A 447 -34.85 -51.24 -16.94
N PRO A 448 -33.64 -51.59 -16.46
CA PRO A 448 -32.97 -50.82 -15.42
C PRO A 448 -32.72 -49.40 -15.91
N ALA A 449 -33.31 -48.42 -15.19
CA ALA A 449 -32.99 -47.01 -15.36
C ALA A 449 -31.47 -46.83 -15.25
N HIS A 450 -30.86 -46.40 -16.34
CA HIS A 450 -29.45 -46.10 -16.38
C HIS A 450 -29.13 -45.02 -15.34
N LEU A 451 -28.23 -45.37 -14.40
CA LEU A 451 -27.66 -44.55 -13.33
C LEU A 451 -27.53 -43.06 -13.67
N HIS A 452 -28.21 -42.19 -12.90
CA HIS A 452 -28.02 -40.74 -12.94
C HIS A 452 -26.86 -40.35 -11.99
N PRO A 453 -25.79 -39.69 -12.44
CA PRO A 453 -24.56 -39.59 -11.67
C PRO A 453 -24.34 -38.19 -11.05
N SER A 454 -25.25 -37.72 -10.20
CA SER A 454 -24.97 -36.54 -9.38
C SER A 454 -25.71 -36.57 -8.04
N ASP A 455 -25.48 -37.63 -7.29
CA ASP A 455 -25.90 -37.71 -5.89
C ASP A 455 -24.97 -36.81 -5.09
N GLY A 456 -25.49 -35.98 -4.18
CA GLY A 456 -24.78 -34.87 -3.53
C GLY A 456 -23.39 -35.18 -2.91
N GLY A 457 -23.02 -36.44 -2.73
CA GLY A 457 -21.74 -36.87 -2.16
C GLY A 457 -20.47 -36.38 -2.88
N THR A 458 -20.45 -36.30 -4.22
CA THR A 458 -19.25 -35.80 -4.94
C THR A 458 -19.02 -34.31 -4.72
N PHE A 459 -20.10 -33.52 -4.66
CA PHE A 459 -20.01 -32.09 -4.38
C PHE A 459 -19.60 -31.84 -2.92
N SER A 460 -20.16 -32.58 -1.96
CA SER A 460 -19.74 -32.51 -0.56
C SER A 460 -18.27 -32.87 -0.38
N ALA A 461 -17.79 -33.91 -1.07
CA ALA A 461 -16.39 -34.30 -1.05
C ALA A 461 -15.47 -33.21 -1.63
N TYR A 462 -15.90 -32.54 -2.70
CA TYR A 462 -15.18 -31.38 -3.24
C TYR A 462 -15.11 -30.23 -2.25
N LEU A 463 -16.23 -29.87 -1.60
CA LEU A 463 -16.24 -28.78 -0.60
C LEU A 463 -15.33 -29.07 0.59
N ILE A 464 -15.34 -30.32 1.10
CA ILE A 464 -14.46 -30.73 2.21
C ILE A 464 -13.00 -30.70 1.76
N PHE A 465 -12.70 -31.24 0.57
CA PHE A 465 -11.35 -31.21 0.02
C PHE A 465 -10.87 -29.78 -0.19
N TRP A 466 -11.72 -28.89 -0.72
CA TRP A 466 -11.41 -27.49 -0.94
C TRP A 466 -11.17 -26.75 0.39
N ALA A 467 -12.02 -26.95 1.40
CA ALA A 467 -11.87 -26.35 2.73
C ALA A 467 -10.56 -26.76 3.41
N ILE A 468 -10.26 -28.08 3.45
CA ILE A 468 -9.06 -28.61 4.11
C ILE A 468 -7.81 -28.22 3.34
N SER A 469 -7.80 -28.42 2.01
CA SER A 469 -6.62 -28.10 1.19
C SER A 469 -6.34 -26.61 1.22
N GLY A 470 -7.37 -25.76 1.13
CA GLY A 470 -7.22 -24.31 1.26
C GLY A 470 -6.57 -23.95 2.60
N PHE A 471 -7.15 -24.39 3.72
CA PHE A 471 -6.60 -24.09 5.05
C PHE A 471 -5.13 -24.52 5.18
N VAL A 472 -4.80 -25.76 4.79
CA VAL A 472 -3.44 -26.30 4.90
C VAL A 472 -2.46 -25.56 3.97
N ILE A 473 -2.81 -25.38 2.70
CA ILE A 473 -1.93 -24.74 1.71
C ILE A 473 -1.62 -23.30 2.13
N TYR A 474 -2.63 -22.50 2.50
CA TYR A 474 -2.39 -21.11 2.91
C TYR A 474 -1.63 -21.03 4.25
N SER A 475 -1.95 -21.86 5.25
CA SER A 475 -1.20 -21.88 6.51
C SER A 475 0.26 -22.30 6.36
N TRP A 476 0.58 -23.07 5.33
CA TRP A 476 1.93 -23.54 5.05
C TRP A 476 2.70 -22.61 4.10
N ALA A 477 2.03 -21.94 3.17
CA ALA A 477 2.63 -21.00 2.22
C ALA A 477 3.53 -19.96 2.92
N GLY A 478 4.62 -19.58 2.25
CA GLY A 478 5.57 -18.58 2.75
C GLY A 478 4.90 -17.21 2.89
N GLU A 479 4.11 -16.83 1.88
CA GLU A 479 3.28 -15.62 1.94
C GLU A 479 2.04 -15.86 2.82
N LYS A 480 1.96 -15.14 3.94
CA LYS A 480 0.79 -15.14 4.83
C LYS A 480 0.31 -13.72 5.07
N MET A 481 -0.92 -13.43 4.68
CA MET A 481 -1.48 -12.08 4.75
C MET A 481 -2.96 -12.14 5.07
N PRO A 482 -3.52 -11.13 5.77
CA PRO A 482 -4.93 -11.16 6.17
C PRO A 482 -5.90 -11.44 5.03
N TRP A 483 -5.69 -10.85 3.84
CA TRP A 483 -6.61 -11.00 2.69
C TRP A 483 -6.73 -12.42 2.15
N LEU A 484 -5.70 -13.25 2.33
CA LEU A 484 -5.74 -14.64 1.87
C LEU A 484 -6.77 -15.48 2.65
N THR A 485 -7.24 -15.01 3.81
CA THR A 485 -8.32 -15.66 4.57
C THR A 485 -9.64 -15.74 3.81
N VAL A 486 -9.90 -14.85 2.85
CA VAL A 486 -11.09 -14.92 1.98
C VAL A 486 -11.15 -16.26 1.26
N HIS A 487 -10.00 -16.73 0.78
CA HIS A 487 -9.88 -18.00 0.06
C HIS A 487 -10.06 -19.23 0.94
N ILE A 488 -9.69 -19.11 2.22
CA ILE A 488 -9.93 -20.14 3.23
C ILE A 488 -11.42 -20.16 3.60
N THR A 489 -12.03 -18.99 3.76
CA THR A 489 -13.40 -18.81 4.26
C THR A 489 -14.45 -19.27 3.25
N LEU A 490 -14.24 -18.98 1.96
CA LEU A 490 -15.20 -19.27 0.89
C LEU A 490 -15.71 -20.73 0.90
N PRO A 491 -14.86 -21.78 0.88
CA PRO A 491 -15.35 -23.16 0.97
C PRO A 491 -16.07 -23.49 2.27
N PHE A 492 -15.69 -22.89 3.40
CA PHE A 492 -16.37 -23.11 4.69
C PHE A 492 -17.80 -22.54 4.69
N ILE A 493 -18.05 -21.42 4.02
CA ILE A 493 -19.41 -20.86 3.85
C ILE A 493 -20.29 -21.78 2.99
N PHE A 494 -19.74 -22.33 1.91
CA PHE A 494 -20.46 -23.32 1.08
C PHE A 494 -20.74 -24.61 1.86
N LEU A 495 -19.76 -25.09 2.64
CA LEU A 495 -19.90 -26.26 3.49
C LEU A 495 -20.94 -26.05 4.60
N MET A 496 -20.97 -24.87 5.22
CA MET A 496 -21.99 -24.48 6.20
C MET A 496 -23.39 -24.55 5.59
N GLY A 497 -23.61 -23.98 4.39
CA GLY A 497 -24.90 -24.05 3.71
C GLY A 497 -25.31 -25.49 3.39
N HIS A 498 -24.36 -26.31 2.95
CA HIS A 498 -24.58 -27.73 2.70
C HIS A 498 -24.97 -28.49 3.98
N VAL A 499 -24.27 -28.26 5.09
CA VAL A 499 -24.55 -28.85 6.41
C VAL A 499 -25.92 -28.40 6.91
N THR A 500 -26.25 -27.11 6.75
CA THR A 500 -27.57 -26.56 7.14
C THR A 500 -28.68 -27.26 6.38
N GLN A 501 -28.55 -27.41 5.06
CA GLN A 501 -29.52 -28.16 4.26
C GLN A 501 -29.67 -29.59 4.77
N ALA A 502 -28.56 -30.27 5.06
CA ALA A 502 -28.58 -31.66 5.56
C ALA A 502 -29.31 -31.78 6.90
N VAL A 503 -29.11 -30.82 7.83
CA VAL A 503 -29.79 -30.78 9.14
C VAL A 503 -31.30 -30.60 9.00
N PHE A 504 -31.76 -29.71 8.10
CA PHE A 504 -33.18 -29.37 7.96
C PHE A 504 -33.94 -30.16 6.88
N ASN A 505 -33.27 -30.98 6.07
CA ASN A 505 -33.89 -31.68 4.92
C ASN A 505 -35.13 -32.51 5.27
N LYS A 506 -35.17 -33.07 6.50
CA LYS A 506 -36.28 -33.92 7.00
C LYS A 506 -36.97 -33.33 8.24
N PHE A 507 -36.79 -32.03 8.49
CA PHE A 507 -37.35 -31.33 9.65
C PHE A 507 -38.75 -30.79 9.35
N ASP A 508 -39.70 -31.03 10.26
CA ASP A 508 -41.06 -30.52 10.17
C ASP A 508 -41.18 -29.19 10.94
N TRP A 509 -41.35 -28.10 10.21
CA TRP A 509 -41.50 -26.75 10.78
C TRP A 509 -42.73 -26.60 11.69
N GLY A 510 -43.73 -27.47 11.57
CA GLY A 510 -44.88 -27.52 12.49
C GLY A 510 -44.50 -27.88 13.93
N VAL A 511 -43.35 -28.52 14.14
CA VAL A 511 -42.84 -28.92 15.47
C VAL A 511 -42.48 -27.71 16.34
N PHE A 512 -42.08 -26.59 15.74
CA PHE A 512 -41.78 -25.36 16.50
C PHE A 512 -42.99 -24.78 17.24
N LYS A 513 -44.22 -25.12 16.81
CA LYS A 513 -45.45 -24.71 17.51
C LYS A 513 -45.75 -25.56 18.75
N ARG A 514 -45.03 -26.67 18.96
CA ARG A 514 -45.22 -27.53 20.13
C ARG A 514 -44.60 -26.88 21.36
N ARG A 515 -45.30 -26.94 22.49
CA ARG A 515 -44.83 -26.40 23.78
C ARG A 515 -43.44 -26.90 24.15
N ASP A 516 -43.16 -28.18 23.95
CA ASP A 516 -41.85 -28.76 24.30
C ASP A 516 -40.70 -28.20 23.46
N ALA A 517 -40.94 -27.85 22.18
CA ALA A 517 -39.93 -27.23 21.31
C ALA A 517 -39.59 -25.81 21.78
N LEU A 518 -40.61 -25.04 22.17
CA LEU A 518 -40.43 -23.69 22.72
C LEU A 518 -39.70 -23.73 24.07
N VAL A 519 -40.07 -24.67 24.95
CA VAL A 519 -39.39 -24.88 26.23
C VAL A 519 -37.93 -25.29 25.98
N PHE A 520 -37.66 -26.21 25.05
CA PHE A 520 -36.31 -26.62 24.73
C PHE A 520 -35.46 -25.46 24.19
N ALA A 521 -36.00 -24.68 23.24
CA ALA A 521 -35.33 -23.53 22.67
C ALA A 521 -35.05 -22.42 23.71
N PHE A 522 -35.96 -22.22 24.68
CA PHE A 522 -35.81 -21.22 25.74
C PHE A 522 -34.82 -21.65 26.84
N LEU A 523 -34.81 -22.94 27.21
CA LEU A 523 -33.94 -23.45 28.26
C LEU A 523 -32.47 -23.58 27.83
N LEU A 524 -32.19 -23.78 26.55
CA LEU A 524 -30.82 -23.96 26.05
C LEU A 524 -29.91 -22.72 26.27
N PRO A 525 -30.31 -21.48 25.93
CA PRO A 525 -29.50 -20.30 26.22
C PRO A 525 -29.39 -20.03 27.73
N LEU A 526 -30.44 -20.30 28.50
CA LEU A 526 -30.38 -20.19 29.97
C LEU A 526 -29.36 -21.16 30.57
N LEU A 527 -29.24 -22.37 30.04
CA LEU A 527 -28.20 -23.31 30.46
C LEU A 527 -26.81 -22.75 30.16
N ALA A 528 -26.60 -22.19 28.97
CA ALA A 528 -25.31 -21.60 28.60
C ALA A 528 -24.94 -20.44 29.55
N SER A 529 -25.87 -19.54 29.85
CA SER A 529 -25.66 -18.44 30.82
C SER A 529 -25.36 -18.97 32.23
N ALA A 530 -26.10 -19.98 32.69
CA ALA A 530 -25.87 -20.59 34.00
C ALA A 530 -24.48 -21.24 34.10
N LEU A 531 -24.05 -21.95 33.05
CA LEU A 531 -22.71 -22.54 32.99
C LEU A 531 -21.62 -21.46 33.00
N LEU A 532 -21.78 -20.37 32.24
CA LEU A 532 -20.81 -19.26 32.25
C LEU A 532 -20.65 -18.65 33.64
N ILE A 533 -21.74 -18.45 34.38
CA ILE A 533 -21.69 -17.95 35.77
C ILE A 533 -20.98 -18.98 36.67
N LEU A 534 -21.31 -20.27 36.57
CA LEU A 534 -20.70 -21.32 37.37
C LEU A 534 -19.18 -21.42 37.18
N PHE A 535 -18.69 -21.23 35.95
CA PHE A 535 -17.25 -21.26 35.65
C PHE A 535 -16.53 -19.94 35.94
N SER A 536 -17.27 -18.82 36.09
CA SER A 536 -16.68 -17.51 36.38
C SER A 536 -16.51 -17.26 37.88
N VAL A 537 -17.22 -18.02 38.72
CA VAL A 537 -17.26 -17.82 40.17
C VAL A 537 -16.38 -18.84 40.89
N LYS A 538 -15.55 -18.38 41.85
CA LYS A 538 -14.84 -19.25 42.79
C LYS A 538 -15.62 -19.32 44.11
N PRO A 539 -16.37 -20.41 44.38
CA PRO A 539 -17.10 -20.54 45.65
C PRO A 539 -16.14 -20.86 46.82
N PHE A 540 -16.67 -20.76 48.04
CA PHE A 540 -16.02 -21.21 49.29
C PHE A 540 -14.69 -20.51 49.64
N GLN A 541 -14.54 -19.24 49.27
CA GLN A 541 -13.29 -18.49 49.50
C GLN A 541 -13.11 -17.96 50.93
N GLY A 542 -14.19 -17.85 51.73
CA GLY A 542 -14.11 -17.34 53.09
C GLY A 542 -15.47 -17.05 53.73
N LYS A 543 -15.45 -16.31 54.85
CA LYS A 543 -16.63 -16.00 55.68
C LYS A 543 -17.09 -14.54 55.58
N SER A 544 -16.46 -13.72 54.75
CA SER A 544 -16.93 -12.34 54.54
C SER A 544 -18.29 -12.33 53.80
N ILE A 545 -19.06 -11.26 53.97
CA ILE A 545 -20.40 -11.13 53.36
C ILE A 545 -20.34 -11.28 51.83
N SER A 546 -19.34 -10.68 51.18
CA SER A 546 -19.14 -10.78 49.73
C SER A 546 -18.78 -12.20 49.27
N GLU A 547 -17.98 -12.94 50.04
CA GLU A 547 -17.60 -14.33 49.72
C GLU A 547 -18.77 -15.31 49.94
N ILE A 548 -19.58 -15.08 50.97
CA ILE A 548 -20.81 -15.83 51.22
C ILE A 548 -21.83 -15.56 50.10
N GLN A 549 -21.98 -14.32 49.65
CA GLN A 549 -22.84 -13.97 48.50
C GLN A 549 -22.37 -14.68 47.23
N THR A 550 -21.06 -14.68 46.96
CA THR A 550 -20.44 -15.36 45.82
C THR A 550 -20.71 -16.87 45.85
N THR A 551 -20.53 -17.49 47.03
CA THR A 551 -20.82 -18.92 47.25
C THR A 551 -22.31 -19.23 47.09
N SER A 552 -23.18 -18.35 47.60
CA SER A 552 -24.64 -18.49 47.48
C SER A 552 -25.10 -18.36 46.02
N GLN A 553 -24.55 -17.40 45.28
CA GLN A 553 -24.79 -17.25 43.85
C GLN A 553 -24.38 -18.52 43.09
N PHE A 554 -23.21 -19.09 43.40
CA PHE A 554 -22.77 -20.36 42.81
C PHE A 554 -23.76 -21.49 43.10
N LEU A 555 -24.14 -21.70 44.36
CA LEU A 555 -25.06 -22.78 44.75
C LEU A 555 -26.45 -22.64 44.12
N ILE A 556 -27.01 -21.42 44.12
CA ILE A 556 -28.30 -21.13 43.49
C ILE A 556 -28.22 -21.39 41.98
N THR A 557 -27.15 -20.93 41.32
CA THR A 557 -26.94 -21.13 39.89
C THR A 557 -26.75 -22.62 39.57
N LEU A 558 -26.10 -23.40 40.44
CA LEU A 558 -25.91 -24.83 40.27
C LEU A 558 -27.24 -25.58 40.33
N LEU A 559 -28.10 -25.25 41.30
CA LEU A 559 -29.45 -25.80 41.41
C LEU A 559 -30.32 -25.41 40.21
N ALA A 560 -30.25 -24.15 39.78
CA ALA A 560 -30.95 -23.67 38.59
C ALA A 560 -30.46 -24.41 37.32
N ALA A 561 -29.15 -24.57 37.15
CA ALA A 561 -28.57 -25.31 36.04
C ALA A 561 -29.03 -26.78 36.03
N ALA A 562 -29.07 -27.45 37.19
CA ALA A 562 -29.59 -28.82 37.30
C ALA A 562 -31.07 -28.91 36.90
N ALA A 563 -31.90 -27.95 37.32
CA ALA A 563 -33.30 -27.87 36.93
C ALA A 563 -33.47 -27.62 35.41
N ILE A 564 -32.64 -26.76 34.82
CA ILE A 564 -32.62 -26.48 33.39
C ILE A 564 -32.19 -27.72 32.61
N VAL A 565 -31.12 -28.42 33.03
CA VAL A 565 -30.67 -29.69 32.41
C VAL A 565 -31.78 -30.73 32.46
N TYR A 566 -32.48 -30.86 33.58
CA TYR A 566 -33.63 -31.75 33.69
C TYR A 566 -34.76 -31.36 32.73
N GLY A 567 -35.07 -30.06 32.62
CA GLY A 567 -36.05 -29.53 31.68
C GLY A 567 -35.69 -29.80 30.21
N LEU A 568 -34.42 -29.60 29.84
CA LEU A 568 -33.87 -29.92 28.51
C LEU A 568 -33.90 -31.42 28.22
N TRP A 569 -33.55 -32.26 29.20
CA TRP A 569 -33.63 -33.70 29.07
C TRP A 569 -35.06 -34.17 28.85
N ARG A 570 -36.01 -33.65 29.63
CA ARG A 570 -37.45 -33.96 29.50
C ARG A 570 -38.01 -33.50 28.16
N ALA A 571 -37.79 -32.23 27.79
CA ALA A 571 -38.26 -31.68 26.53
C ALA A 571 -37.59 -32.36 25.32
N GLY A 572 -36.29 -32.66 25.41
CA GLY A 572 -35.55 -33.40 24.39
C GLY A 572 -36.04 -34.85 24.22
N ARG A 573 -36.40 -35.54 25.31
CA ARG A 573 -37.03 -36.87 25.26
C ARG A 573 -38.42 -36.82 24.62
N ALA A 574 -39.22 -35.81 24.95
CA ALA A 574 -40.56 -35.62 24.38
C ALA A 574 -40.53 -35.30 22.88
N LEU A 575 -39.55 -34.50 22.43
CA LEU A 575 -39.37 -34.15 21.03
C LEU A 575 -38.70 -35.29 20.23
N GLY A 576 -37.78 -36.03 20.83
CA GLY A 576 -36.96 -37.03 20.18
C GLY A 576 -35.76 -36.43 19.43
N ARG A 577 -34.65 -37.18 19.39
CA ARG A 577 -33.35 -36.73 18.84
C ARG A 577 -33.43 -36.13 17.42
N ARG A 578 -34.35 -36.61 16.58
CA ARG A 578 -34.58 -36.13 15.21
C ARG A 578 -34.99 -34.65 15.15
N PHE A 579 -35.68 -34.15 16.17
CA PHE A 579 -36.18 -32.77 16.22
C PHE A 579 -35.36 -31.89 17.17
N THR A 580 -34.76 -32.46 18.20
CA THR A 580 -33.91 -31.74 19.16
C THR A 580 -32.65 -31.16 18.53
N TRP A 581 -31.95 -31.93 17.67
CA TRP A 581 -30.69 -31.49 17.06
C TRP A 581 -30.84 -30.30 16.10
N PRO A 582 -31.84 -30.28 15.18
CA PRO A 582 -32.09 -29.10 14.35
C PRO A 582 -32.47 -27.84 15.14
N ILE A 583 -33.18 -27.96 16.26
CA ILE A 583 -33.50 -26.82 17.13
C ILE A 583 -32.23 -26.26 17.80
N ALA A 584 -31.38 -27.14 18.34
CA ALA A 584 -30.09 -26.74 18.90
C ALA A 584 -29.18 -26.10 17.85
N TYR A 585 -29.11 -26.69 16.65
CA TYR A 585 -28.37 -26.13 15.51
C TYR A 585 -28.90 -24.74 15.12
N LEU A 586 -30.23 -24.56 15.03
CA LEU A 586 -30.82 -23.27 14.69
C LEU A 586 -30.44 -22.19 15.71
N LEU A 587 -30.47 -22.52 17.00
CA LEU A 587 -30.11 -21.56 18.05
C LEU A 587 -28.63 -21.16 17.95
N VAL A 588 -27.72 -22.14 17.78
CA VAL A 588 -26.29 -21.86 17.58
C VAL A 588 -26.08 -21.02 16.32
N PHE A 589 -26.76 -21.37 15.22
CA PHE A 589 -26.73 -20.60 13.97
C PHE A 589 -27.17 -19.15 14.18
N ILE A 590 -28.27 -18.90 14.90
CA ILE A 590 -28.76 -17.54 15.16
C ILE A 590 -27.77 -16.76 16.03
N ILE A 591 -27.28 -17.34 17.13
CA ILE A 591 -26.33 -16.67 18.03
C ILE A 591 -25.05 -16.29 17.27
N LEU A 592 -24.47 -17.25 16.54
CA LEU A 592 -23.28 -17.01 15.74
C LEU A 592 -23.54 -16.02 14.60
N SER A 593 -24.73 -16.03 13.99
CA SER A 593 -25.08 -15.05 12.95
C SER A 593 -25.15 -13.63 13.50
N VAL A 594 -25.73 -13.43 14.70
CA VAL A 594 -25.77 -12.11 15.35
C VAL A 594 -24.36 -11.62 15.67
N LEU A 595 -23.49 -12.49 16.19
CA LEU A 595 -22.09 -12.16 16.43
C LEU A 595 -21.38 -11.81 15.12
N THR A 596 -21.49 -12.66 14.09
CA THR A 596 -20.89 -12.44 12.78
C THR A 596 -21.37 -11.13 12.14
N ILE A 597 -22.66 -10.79 12.20
CA ILE A 597 -23.19 -9.49 11.75
C ILE A 597 -22.55 -8.33 12.53
N ARG A 598 -22.47 -8.44 13.86
CA ARG A 598 -21.83 -7.40 14.69
C ARG A 598 -20.38 -7.17 14.27
N PHE A 599 -19.60 -8.23 14.06
CA PHE A 599 -18.21 -8.11 13.63
C PHE A 599 -18.09 -7.56 12.21
N ALA A 600 -18.98 -7.97 11.29
CA ALA A 600 -19.02 -7.42 9.94
C ALA A 600 -19.31 -5.92 9.97
N VAL A 601 -20.24 -5.48 10.82
CA VAL A 601 -20.56 -4.07 11.00
C VAL A 601 -19.37 -3.31 11.60
N MET A 602 -18.76 -3.86 12.66
CA MET A 602 -17.59 -3.25 13.31
C MET A 602 -16.42 -3.08 12.35
N SER A 603 -15.98 -4.15 11.68
CA SER A 603 -14.80 -4.08 10.79
C SER A 603 -15.05 -3.20 9.57
N SER A 604 -16.27 -3.16 9.05
CA SER A 604 -16.57 -2.52 7.77
C SER A 604 -17.08 -1.08 7.91
N PHE A 605 -17.76 -0.71 9.00
CA PHE A 605 -18.41 0.60 9.13
C PHE A 605 -18.03 1.38 10.39
N VAL A 606 -17.37 0.76 11.38
CA VAL A 606 -16.98 1.45 12.62
C VAL A 606 -15.47 1.61 12.74
N ASN A 607 -14.73 0.50 12.67
CA ASN A 607 -13.29 0.45 12.92
C ASN A 607 -12.45 0.47 11.65
N TYR A 608 -13.05 0.89 10.53
CA TYR A 608 -12.60 0.49 9.22
C TYR A 608 -11.25 1.13 8.80
N ASP A 609 -10.95 2.32 9.32
CA ASP A 609 -9.65 3.01 9.17
C ASP A 609 -8.67 2.73 10.33
N TYR A 610 -9.11 2.04 11.39
CA TYR A 610 -8.35 1.89 12.63
C TYR A 610 -7.54 0.58 12.68
N THR A 611 -6.37 0.64 13.32
CA THR A 611 -5.41 -0.49 13.47
C THR A 611 -5.85 -1.60 14.41
N ASN A 612 -6.99 -1.44 15.08
CA ASN A 612 -7.56 -2.49 15.89
C ASN A 612 -8.21 -3.60 15.04
N GLU A 613 -8.34 -3.41 13.72
CA GLU A 613 -8.72 -4.44 12.76
C GLU A 613 -7.48 -5.07 12.10
N PHE A 614 -7.30 -6.38 12.28
CA PHE A 614 -6.17 -7.14 11.75
C PHE A 614 -6.33 -7.52 10.26
N LEU A 615 -7.25 -6.86 9.56
CA LEU A 615 -7.62 -7.18 8.18
C LEU A 615 -6.72 -6.48 7.15
N VAL A 616 -5.97 -5.46 7.54
CA VAL A 616 -4.95 -4.85 6.66
C VAL A 616 -3.69 -4.67 7.47
N TYR A 617 -2.54 -4.98 6.86
CA TYR A 617 -1.26 -4.85 7.54
C TYR A 617 -0.71 -3.42 7.49
N ALA A 618 -1.10 -2.59 6.52
CA ALA A 618 -0.73 -1.18 6.41
C ALA A 618 -1.96 -0.29 6.14
N HIS A 619 -2.52 0.31 7.19
CA HIS A 619 -3.69 1.18 7.10
C HIS A 619 -3.27 2.62 6.79
N GLY A 620 -4.00 3.30 5.89
CA GLY A 620 -3.95 4.76 5.82
C GLY A 620 -4.71 5.34 7.01
N ALA A 621 -4.09 6.28 7.74
CA ALA A 621 -4.73 6.89 8.90
C ALA A 621 -5.79 7.93 8.47
N PRO A 622 -6.91 8.10 9.22
CA PRO A 622 -7.93 9.10 8.95
C PRO A 622 -7.39 10.52 8.77
N ASP A 623 -6.35 10.83 9.54
CA ASP A 623 -5.55 12.06 9.52
C ASP A 623 -5.17 12.53 8.11
N VAL A 624 -4.91 11.62 7.17
CA VAL A 624 -4.61 11.98 5.77
C VAL A 624 -5.78 12.74 5.14
N LYS A 625 -7.02 12.29 5.36
CA LYS A 625 -8.20 12.98 4.83
C LYS A 625 -8.50 14.27 5.58
N TRP A 626 -8.26 14.30 6.90
CA TRP A 626 -8.40 15.54 7.66
C TRP A 626 -7.44 16.61 7.16
N MET A 627 -6.17 16.27 6.96
CA MET A 627 -5.19 17.17 6.36
C MET A 627 -5.61 17.60 4.94
N LEU A 628 -6.11 16.69 4.10
CA LEU A 628 -6.59 17.05 2.76
C LEU A 628 -7.80 17.99 2.79
N ASP A 629 -8.73 17.80 3.73
CA ASP A 629 -9.88 18.69 3.92
C ASP A 629 -9.42 20.09 4.37
N GLU A 630 -8.40 20.16 5.22
CA GLU A 630 -7.75 21.42 5.62
C GLU A 630 -7.05 22.11 4.44
N ILE A 631 -6.30 21.36 3.63
CA ILE A 631 -5.67 21.89 2.40
C ILE A 631 -6.74 22.41 1.43
N ASP A 632 -7.82 21.66 1.21
CA ASP A 632 -8.94 22.06 0.35
C ASP A 632 -9.60 23.35 0.88
N ASP A 633 -9.80 23.50 2.19
CA ASP A 633 -10.37 24.71 2.81
C ASP A 633 -9.44 25.93 2.68
N ILE A 634 -8.14 25.76 3.00
CA ILE A 634 -7.12 26.80 2.83
C ILE A 634 -7.06 27.25 1.36
N SER A 635 -7.02 26.29 0.41
CA SER A 635 -6.95 26.58 -1.01
C SER A 635 -8.16 27.39 -1.49
N ARG A 636 -9.38 26.96 -1.11
CA ARG A 636 -10.63 27.65 -1.53
C ARG A 636 -10.72 29.07 -1.01
N ARG A 637 -10.18 29.34 0.18
CA ARG A 637 -10.23 30.67 0.82
C ARG A 637 -9.16 31.63 0.33
N THR A 638 -8.06 31.13 -0.24
CA THR A 638 -6.90 31.93 -0.63
C THR A 638 -6.79 32.09 -2.16
N VAL A 639 -6.65 31.00 -2.90
CA VAL A 639 -6.29 31.01 -4.33
C VAL A 639 -7.28 30.27 -5.24
N GLY A 640 -8.35 29.70 -4.68
CA GLY A 640 -9.37 28.93 -5.39
C GLY A 640 -9.23 27.41 -5.21
N ASP A 641 -10.23 26.66 -5.68
CA ASP A 641 -10.33 25.21 -5.42
C ASP A 641 -9.11 24.45 -5.96
N ARG A 642 -8.31 23.89 -5.03
CA ARG A 642 -7.09 23.10 -5.26
C ARG A 642 -6.01 23.78 -6.09
N GLN A 643 -6.04 25.10 -6.21
CA GLN A 643 -5.02 25.88 -6.92
C GLN A 643 -3.81 26.21 -6.06
N ILE A 644 -3.85 25.96 -4.75
CA ILE A 644 -2.71 26.22 -3.87
C ILE A 644 -1.52 25.33 -4.23
N LYS A 645 -0.32 25.90 -4.24
CA LYS A 645 0.92 25.16 -4.42
C LYS A 645 1.17 24.36 -3.14
N VAL A 646 1.30 23.05 -3.28
CA VAL A 646 1.58 22.11 -2.18
C VAL A 646 2.89 21.38 -2.49
N ALA A 647 3.92 21.64 -1.70
CA ALA A 647 5.16 20.86 -1.77
C ALA A 647 5.01 19.60 -0.90
N TYR A 648 5.42 18.43 -1.40
CA TYR A 648 5.33 17.18 -0.63
C TYR A 648 6.48 16.21 -0.93
N GLY A 649 6.85 15.36 0.04
CA GLY A 649 7.91 14.37 -0.13
C GLY A 649 8.05 13.36 1.02
N GLY A 650 8.98 12.42 0.83
CA GLY A 650 9.17 11.23 1.67
C GLY A 650 8.20 10.09 1.31
N VAL A 651 7.52 9.45 2.28
CA VAL A 651 6.57 8.35 1.99
C VAL A 651 5.42 8.84 1.11
N ILE A 652 5.47 8.45 -0.17
CA ILE A 652 4.55 8.96 -1.20
C ILE A 652 3.14 8.37 -1.18
N TRP A 653 2.91 7.22 -0.52
CA TRP A 653 1.62 6.55 -0.53
C TRP A 653 0.90 6.70 0.81
N PRO A 654 -0.38 7.13 0.85
CA PRO A 654 -1.30 7.29 -0.29
C PRO A 654 -1.31 8.71 -0.92
N LEU A 655 -0.40 9.60 -0.54
CA LEU A 655 -0.40 11.01 -0.95
C LEU A 655 -0.39 11.21 -2.47
N GLU A 656 0.36 10.41 -3.24
CA GLU A 656 0.40 10.48 -4.71
C GLU A 656 -0.99 10.37 -5.36
N TRP A 657 -1.85 9.49 -4.83
CA TRP A 657 -3.22 9.40 -5.31
C TRP A 657 -3.94 10.73 -5.10
N TYR A 658 -3.86 11.32 -3.90
CA TYR A 658 -4.62 12.52 -3.56
C TYR A 658 -4.04 13.79 -4.18
N MET A 659 -2.72 13.94 -4.18
CA MET A 659 -2.00 15.08 -4.76
C MET A 659 -2.25 15.22 -6.26
N ARG A 660 -2.64 14.14 -6.97
CA ARG A 660 -3.01 14.20 -8.39
C ARG A 660 -4.01 15.32 -8.74
N GLN A 661 -4.86 15.69 -7.79
CA GLN A 661 -5.94 16.68 -7.93
C GLN A 661 -5.46 18.14 -7.78
N TYR A 662 -4.21 18.35 -7.39
CA TYR A 662 -3.58 19.67 -7.22
C TYR A 662 -2.68 19.95 -8.44
N PRO A 663 -3.02 20.93 -9.30
CA PRO A 663 -2.25 21.24 -10.51
C PRO A 663 -0.87 21.83 -10.19
N ASN A 664 -0.76 22.60 -9.11
CA ASN A 664 0.45 23.29 -8.69
C ASN A 664 1.25 22.49 -7.64
N ARG A 665 1.09 21.16 -7.57
CA ARG A 665 1.86 20.34 -6.63
C ARG A 665 3.34 20.32 -7.00
N ALA A 666 4.21 20.24 -6.00
CA ALA A 666 5.65 20.08 -6.18
C ALA A 666 6.15 18.87 -5.37
N PHE A 667 6.68 17.86 -6.04
CA PHE A 667 7.34 16.75 -5.35
C PHE A 667 8.84 17.05 -5.22
N TYR A 668 9.35 17.16 -3.99
CA TYR A 668 10.73 17.60 -3.75
C TYR A 668 11.77 16.45 -3.66
N GLY A 669 11.34 15.20 -3.80
CA GLY A 669 12.25 14.04 -3.89
C GLY A 669 13.08 13.80 -2.62
N SER A 670 14.18 13.05 -2.78
CA SER A 670 15.09 12.66 -1.69
C SER A 670 16.16 13.70 -1.34
N ALA A 671 16.27 14.77 -2.14
CA ALA A 671 17.18 15.88 -1.91
C ALA A 671 16.40 17.20 -2.01
N PRO A 672 15.72 17.62 -0.93
CA PRO A 672 14.92 18.83 -0.94
C PRO A 672 15.77 20.06 -1.28
N THR A 673 15.24 20.92 -2.16
CA THR A 673 15.84 22.21 -2.51
C THR A 673 14.91 23.35 -2.08
N ARG A 674 15.46 24.54 -1.87
CA ARG A 674 14.68 25.72 -1.48
C ARG A 674 13.58 26.07 -2.48
N GLU A 675 13.85 25.93 -3.78
CA GLU A 675 12.86 26.15 -4.85
C GLU A 675 11.71 25.13 -4.81
N ALA A 676 12.02 23.87 -4.52
CA ALA A 676 11.02 22.81 -4.43
C ALA A 676 10.13 22.96 -3.18
N LEU A 677 10.68 23.54 -2.10
CA LEU A 677 9.99 23.79 -0.82
C LEU A 677 9.34 25.17 -0.70
N ASP A 678 9.57 26.09 -1.65
CA ASP A 678 8.87 27.37 -1.71
C ASP A 678 7.39 27.17 -2.09
N ALA A 679 6.57 26.81 -1.12
CA ALA A 679 5.15 26.57 -1.28
C ALA A 679 4.38 27.07 -0.05
N PRO A 680 3.20 27.69 -0.22
CA PRO A 680 2.29 28.03 0.89
C PRO A 680 2.07 26.89 1.88
N LEU A 681 2.05 25.66 1.37
CA LEU A 681 1.80 24.43 2.10
C LEU A 681 2.91 23.42 1.81
N VAL A 682 3.49 22.83 2.85
CA VAL A 682 4.53 21.81 2.74
C VAL A 682 4.14 20.57 3.55
N ILE A 683 4.16 19.39 2.94
CA ILE A 683 3.87 18.11 3.58
C ILE A 683 5.16 17.29 3.62
N VAL A 684 5.61 16.98 4.83
CA VAL A 684 6.78 16.12 5.06
C VAL A 684 6.31 14.80 5.64
N SER A 685 6.48 13.70 4.90
CA SER A 685 6.28 12.36 5.45
C SER A 685 7.61 11.63 5.55
N PRO A 686 8.32 11.68 6.69
CA PRO A 686 9.65 11.10 6.79
C PRO A 686 9.73 9.63 6.38
N ASP A 687 10.82 9.28 5.70
CA ASP A 687 11.24 7.92 5.38
C ASP A 687 12.76 7.73 5.61
N SER A 688 13.36 6.73 4.97
CA SER A 688 14.80 6.47 5.08
C SER A 688 15.68 7.44 4.28
N GLU A 689 15.11 8.17 3.33
CA GLU A 689 15.83 9.09 2.43
C GLU A 689 15.61 10.55 2.81
N VAL A 690 14.42 10.90 3.30
CA VAL A 690 14.05 12.24 3.74
C VAL A 690 13.55 12.19 5.16
N THR A 691 14.20 12.92 6.04
CA THR A 691 13.75 13.16 7.41
C THR A 691 13.23 14.58 7.58
N LEU A 692 12.62 14.84 8.72
CA LEU A 692 12.16 16.17 9.07
C LEU A 692 13.31 17.20 9.16
N ALA A 693 14.46 16.75 9.66
CA ALA A 693 15.66 17.58 9.79
C ALA A 693 16.23 18.04 8.45
N ASP A 694 15.90 17.33 7.36
CA ASP A 694 16.31 17.69 6.00
C ASP A 694 15.41 18.77 5.40
N VAL A 695 14.23 19.04 5.98
CA VAL A 695 13.24 19.98 5.44
C VAL A 695 13.09 21.22 6.31
N GLU A 696 13.03 21.07 7.64
CA GLU A 696 12.81 22.19 8.59
C GLU A 696 13.74 23.40 8.37
N PRO A 697 15.05 23.23 8.10
CA PRO A 697 15.94 24.38 7.85
C PRO A 697 15.55 25.25 6.65
N TYR A 698 14.92 24.68 5.62
CA TYR A 698 14.46 25.44 4.45
C TYR A 698 13.17 26.23 4.72
N LEU A 699 12.39 25.82 5.72
CA LEU A 699 11.14 26.47 6.10
C LEU A 699 11.40 27.64 7.06
N GLY A 700 12.36 27.47 7.97
CA GLY A 700 12.69 28.45 9.00
C GLY A 700 11.48 28.85 9.86
N ASP A 701 11.50 30.07 10.39
CA ASP A 701 10.42 30.59 11.25
C ASP A 701 9.17 31.04 10.47
N ASN A 702 9.12 30.85 9.15
CA ASN A 702 8.02 31.33 8.31
C ASN A 702 6.81 30.41 8.30
N TYR A 703 6.90 29.21 8.89
CA TYR A 703 5.83 28.20 8.85
C TYR A 703 5.36 27.81 10.25
N GLN A 704 4.09 27.41 10.34
CA GLN A 704 3.53 26.74 11.50
C GLN A 704 3.35 25.25 11.18
N ARG A 705 3.78 24.40 12.11
CA ARG A 705 3.75 22.93 11.97
C ARG A 705 2.54 22.31 12.64
N PHE A 706 1.99 21.29 11.98
CA PHE A 706 0.92 20.41 12.45
C PHE A 706 1.33 18.95 12.29
N ASP A 707 1.03 18.13 13.28
CA ASP A 707 1.44 16.73 13.33
C ASP A 707 0.25 15.81 13.03
N TYR A 708 0.41 14.96 12.01
CA TYR A 708 -0.57 13.97 11.55
C TYR A 708 0.06 12.58 11.49
N ARG A 709 -0.80 11.57 11.37
CA ARG A 709 -0.40 10.18 11.07
C ARG A 709 -0.66 9.90 9.60
N GLN A 710 0.23 9.18 8.93
CA GLN A 710 0.00 8.78 7.53
C GLN A 710 -0.39 7.31 7.40
N VAL A 711 0.48 6.42 7.89
CA VAL A 711 0.27 4.97 7.85
C VAL A 711 0.43 4.43 9.26
N TRP A 712 -0.36 3.44 9.63
CA TRP A 712 -0.23 2.73 10.90
C TRP A 712 -0.49 1.24 10.74
N TRP A 713 0.22 0.43 11.54
CA TRP A 713 0.23 -1.03 11.47
C TRP A 713 -0.48 -1.64 12.68
N PRO A 714 -1.19 -2.78 12.56
CA PRO A 714 -1.76 -3.48 13.71
C PRO A 714 -0.67 -4.00 14.65
N ILE A 715 -1.00 -4.21 15.92
CA ILE A 715 -0.05 -4.76 16.91
C ILE A 715 0.26 -6.23 16.58
N GLU A 716 1.54 -6.57 16.51
CA GLU A 716 2.01 -7.88 16.01
C GLU A 716 2.44 -8.85 17.11
N ASP A 717 1.94 -8.68 18.34
CA ASP A 717 2.25 -9.53 19.52
C ASP A 717 2.01 -11.03 19.28
N TYR A 718 1.24 -11.38 18.25
CA TYR A 718 0.99 -12.76 17.84
C TYR A 718 2.20 -13.46 17.22
N ARG A 719 3.21 -12.72 16.71
CA ARG A 719 4.37 -13.29 16.01
C ARG A 719 5.25 -14.14 16.92
N ASP A 720 5.39 -13.72 18.18
CA ASP A 720 6.24 -14.37 19.17
C ASP A 720 5.49 -15.36 20.08
N GLN A 721 4.34 -15.88 19.63
CA GLN A 721 3.56 -16.82 20.43
C GLN A 721 4.11 -18.25 20.26
N SER A 722 4.21 -18.97 21.38
CA SER A 722 4.50 -20.40 21.42
C SER A 722 3.43 -21.09 22.26
N PHE A 723 3.27 -22.41 22.10
CA PHE A 723 2.34 -23.16 22.96
C PHE A 723 2.67 -22.98 24.45
N LYS A 724 3.96 -22.94 24.81
CA LYS A 724 4.42 -22.69 26.17
C LYS A 724 4.06 -21.28 26.66
N ARG A 725 4.29 -20.25 25.84
CA ARG A 725 3.91 -18.85 26.16
C ARG A 725 2.40 -18.70 26.33
N PHE A 726 1.62 -19.30 25.42
CA PHE A 726 0.16 -19.33 25.53
C PHE A 726 -0.30 -20.04 26.80
N TRP A 727 0.27 -21.22 27.09
CA TRP A 727 -0.07 -21.99 28.28
C TRP A 727 0.17 -21.19 29.57
N HIS A 728 1.31 -20.50 29.68
CA HIS A 728 1.60 -19.73 30.88
C HIS A 728 0.85 -18.40 30.97
N ASN A 729 0.69 -17.69 29.85
CA ASN A 729 -0.01 -16.41 29.84
C ASN A 729 -1.51 -16.53 30.10
N TYR A 730 -2.13 -17.66 29.73
CA TYR A 730 -3.58 -17.81 29.77
C TYR A 730 -4.08 -18.96 30.63
N ILE A 731 -3.26 -19.93 31.04
CA ILE A 731 -3.75 -21.15 31.71
C ILE A 731 -3.15 -21.30 33.11
N VAL A 732 -1.82 -21.37 33.27
CA VAL A 732 -1.15 -21.66 34.55
C VAL A 732 0.09 -20.77 34.75
N PRO A 733 0.29 -20.14 35.92
CA PRO A 733 1.47 -19.28 36.15
C PRO A 733 2.78 -20.06 35.96
N ALA A 734 3.78 -19.42 35.36
CA ALA A 734 5.12 -19.98 35.25
C ALA A 734 5.81 -20.06 36.62
N SER A 735 6.59 -21.12 36.85
CA SER A 735 7.34 -21.33 38.10
C SER A 735 8.66 -22.06 37.83
N GLY A 736 9.69 -21.81 38.64
CA GLY A 736 10.98 -22.52 38.52
C GLY A 736 11.79 -22.09 37.30
N GLU A 737 12.42 -23.06 36.61
CA GLU A 737 13.27 -22.82 35.43
C GLU A 737 12.54 -22.15 34.26
N ASP A 738 11.20 -22.23 34.22
CA ASP A 738 10.38 -21.63 33.18
C ASP A 738 10.37 -20.09 33.23
N VAL A 739 10.75 -19.47 34.35
CA VAL A 739 10.77 -18.00 34.53
C VAL A 739 11.99 -17.36 33.84
N ASN A 740 13.08 -18.11 33.61
CA ASN A 740 14.33 -17.61 33.03
C ASN A 740 14.34 -17.59 31.49
N VAL A 741 13.18 -17.51 30.84
CA VAL A 741 13.06 -17.49 29.38
C VAL A 741 13.12 -16.03 28.88
N THR A 742 13.75 -15.78 27.73
CA THR A 742 14.01 -14.46 27.13
C THR A 742 12.77 -13.60 26.83
N TYR A 743 11.55 -14.07 27.13
CA TYR A 743 10.29 -13.40 26.77
C TYR A 743 9.34 -13.34 27.97
N SER A 744 8.59 -12.24 28.09
CA SER A 744 7.64 -12.01 29.19
C SER A 744 6.53 -13.08 29.21
N ILE A 745 6.41 -13.76 30.35
CA ILE A 745 5.37 -14.75 30.66
C ILE A 745 4.73 -14.46 32.03
N ALA A 746 3.45 -14.79 32.18
CA ALA A 746 2.74 -14.57 33.44
C ALA A 746 3.28 -15.50 34.55
N THR A 747 3.73 -14.90 35.65
CA THR A 747 4.23 -15.59 36.86
C THR A 747 3.21 -15.55 38.00
N THR A 748 2.15 -14.74 37.88
CA THR A 748 1.09 -14.62 38.89
C THR A 748 -0.30 -14.96 38.31
N PRO A 749 -1.23 -15.47 39.14
CA PRO A 749 -2.63 -15.65 38.75
C PRO A 749 -3.33 -14.35 38.32
N GLU A 750 -2.92 -13.21 38.87
CA GLU A 750 -3.44 -11.87 38.55
C GLU A 750 -3.09 -11.49 37.11
N GLN A 751 -1.83 -11.67 36.69
CA GLN A 751 -1.40 -11.44 35.31
C GLN A 751 -2.17 -12.32 34.32
N ILE A 752 -2.45 -13.58 34.66
CA ILE A 752 -3.28 -14.45 33.81
C ILE A 752 -4.70 -13.92 33.67
N LYS A 753 -5.27 -13.38 34.76
CA LYS A 753 -6.61 -12.77 34.71
C LYS A 753 -6.62 -11.54 33.81
N GLU A 754 -5.60 -10.71 33.88
CA GLU A 754 -5.42 -9.54 32.99
C GLU A 754 -5.24 -9.97 31.53
N ASN A 755 -4.36 -10.93 31.26
CA ASN A 755 -4.16 -11.48 29.92
C ASN A 755 -5.46 -12.07 29.33
N ARG A 756 -6.24 -12.83 30.13
CA ARG A 756 -7.55 -13.34 29.69
C ARG A 756 -8.55 -12.23 29.39
N LYS A 757 -8.56 -11.16 30.20
CA LYS A 757 -9.40 -9.98 29.97
C LYS A 757 -8.98 -9.27 28.68
N TRP A 758 -7.68 -9.08 28.47
CA TRP A 758 -7.11 -8.54 27.25
C TRP A 758 -7.52 -9.38 26.02
N LEU A 759 -7.34 -10.71 26.08
CA LEU A 759 -7.72 -11.61 24.99
C LEU A 759 -9.22 -11.55 24.70
N TRP A 760 -10.06 -11.46 25.74
CA TRP A 760 -11.49 -11.27 25.57
C TRP A 760 -11.83 -9.94 24.88
N ASN A 761 -11.13 -8.86 25.26
CA ASN A 761 -11.29 -7.54 24.66
C ASN A 761 -10.83 -7.51 23.20
N VAL A 762 -9.74 -8.19 22.88
CA VAL A 762 -9.27 -8.35 21.49
C VAL A 762 -10.25 -9.20 20.68
N LEU A 763 -10.63 -10.39 21.14
CA LEU A 763 -11.47 -11.32 20.37
C LEU A 763 -12.93 -10.85 20.21
N PHE A 764 -13.51 -10.19 21.22
CA PHE A 764 -14.93 -9.82 21.19
C PHE A 764 -15.20 -8.34 21.01
N TYR A 765 -14.27 -7.47 21.39
CA TYR A 765 -14.46 -6.02 21.29
C TYR A 765 -13.49 -5.36 20.30
N HIS A 766 -12.53 -6.11 19.75
CA HIS A 766 -11.47 -5.57 18.88
C HIS A 766 -10.83 -4.33 19.52
N ARG A 767 -10.49 -4.44 20.81
CA ARG A 767 -9.84 -3.38 21.57
C ARG A 767 -8.52 -3.87 22.12
N VAL A 768 -7.47 -3.10 21.87
CA VAL A 768 -6.15 -3.29 22.47
C VAL A 768 -5.97 -2.20 23.52
N ASP A 769 -6.32 -2.52 24.77
CA ASP A 769 -6.43 -1.52 25.84
C ASP A 769 -5.09 -0.91 26.28
N ASN A 770 -3.96 -1.41 25.79
CA ASN A 770 -2.63 -1.01 26.24
C ASN A 770 -2.07 0.22 25.49
N HIS A 771 -2.73 0.68 24.43
CA HIS A 771 -2.26 1.82 23.62
C HIS A 771 -3.43 2.74 23.24
N SER A 772 -3.25 4.05 23.43
CA SER A 772 -4.14 5.04 22.82
C SER A 772 -3.80 5.24 21.34
N PHE A 773 -4.74 5.71 20.53
CA PHE A 773 -4.49 5.96 19.09
C PHE A 773 -3.39 7.00 18.84
N ASN A 774 -3.16 7.92 19.78
CA ASN A 774 -2.10 8.93 19.68
C ASN A 774 -0.73 8.38 20.09
N GLU A 775 -0.71 7.34 20.93
CA GLU A 775 0.51 6.67 21.41
C GLU A 775 0.78 5.35 20.66
N TRP A 776 0.14 5.14 19.51
CA TRP A 776 0.25 3.88 18.78
C TRP A 776 1.68 3.68 18.26
N PRO A 777 2.40 2.61 18.67
CA PRO A 777 3.85 2.52 18.48
C PRO A 777 4.28 2.28 17.02
N PHE A 778 3.41 1.67 16.21
CA PHE A 778 3.71 1.33 14.82
C PHE A 778 2.97 2.28 13.88
N ARG A 779 3.53 3.47 13.65
CA ARG A 779 2.98 4.49 12.75
C ARG A 779 4.06 5.31 12.07
N THR A 780 3.74 5.78 10.86
CA THR A 780 4.48 6.82 10.14
C THR A 780 3.85 8.15 10.47
N GLN A 781 4.67 9.06 10.98
CA GLN A 781 4.26 10.45 11.21
C GLN A 781 4.31 11.22 9.88
N MET A 782 3.47 12.23 9.77
CA MET A 782 3.44 13.18 8.66
C MET A 782 3.30 14.58 9.26
N TYR A 783 4.08 15.51 8.74
CA TYR A 783 4.14 16.88 9.22
C TYR A 783 3.59 17.79 8.14
N PHE A 784 2.63 18.62 8.51
CA PHE A 784 2.01 19.58 7.63
C PHE A 784 2.40 20.98 8.08
N PHE A 785 3.00 21.74 7.17
CA PHE A 785 3.47 23.09 7.42
C PHE A 785 2.62 24.05 6.60
N VAL A 786 2.13 25.09 7.28
CA VAL A 786 1.39 26.19 6.66
C VAL A 786 2.19 27.47 6.85
N ARG A 787 2.43 28.20 5.78
CA ARG A 787 3.16 29.47 5.84
C ARG A 787 2.35 30.50 6.64
N LYS A 788 3.02 31.27 7.50
CA LYS A 788 2.37 32.17 8.46
C LYS A 788 1.61 33.31 7.79
N ASP A 789 2.07 33.83 6.65
CA ASP A 789 1.36 34.83 5.85
C ASP A 789 0.00 34.33 5.35
N VAL A 790 -0.07 33.06 4.92
CA VAL A 790 -1.31 32.39 4.51
C VAL A 790 -2.26 32.23 5.69
N LEU A 791 -1.73 31.93 6.88
CA LEU A 791 -2.54 31.85 8.10
C LEU A 791 -3.07 33.23 8.54
N GLU A 792 -2.30 34.30 8.35
CA GLU A 792 -2.75 35.67 8.65
C GLU A 792 -3.95 36.09 7.78
N GLU A 793 -4.02 35.64 6.52
CA GLU A 793 -5.19 35.85 5.65
C GLU A 793 -6.44 35.09 6.16
N LEU A 794 -6.24 34.07 7.00
CA LEU A 794 -7.25 33.16 7.51
C LEU A 794 -7.55 33.41 9.00
N TRP A 795 -7.81 34.67 9.38
CA TRP A 795 -8.05 35.14 10.76
C TRP A 795 -9.05 34.33 11.63
N ASP A 796 -9.99 33.61 11.02
CA ASP A 796 -10.98 32.73 11.69
C ASP A 796 -10.56 31.23 11.75
N TYR A 797 -9.41 30.86 11.18
CA TYR A 797 -8.93 29.48 11.13
C TYR A 797 -8.37 29.08 12.50
N GLN A 798 -9.24 28.44 13.30
CA GLN A 798 -8.93 28.03 14.65
C GLN A 798 -7.84 26.95 14.66
N THR A 799 -6.63 27.34 15.04
CA THR A 799 -5.73 26.46 15.78
C THR A 799 -5.61 27.06 17.19
N GLY A 800 -5.82 26.24 18.22
CA GLY A 800 -5.97 26.71 19.61
C GLY A 800 -4.82 27.62 20.06
N ALA A 801 -5.13 28.49 21.04
CA ALA A 801 -4.29 29.52 21.66
C ALA A 801 -2.84 29.61 21.15
N VAL A 802 -2.67 30.13 19.94
CA VAL A 802 -1.48 30.93 19.65
C VAL A 802 -1.75 32.24 20.37
N ALA A 803 -1.15 32.40 21.55
CA ALA A 803 -0.77 33.73 21.95
C ALA A 803 -0.03 34.29 20.75
N LEU A 804 -0.62 35.30 20.10
CA LEU A 804 0.16 36.31 19.42
C LEU A 804 1.03 36.93 20.52
N ASP A 805 2.06 36.18 20.97
CA ASP A 805 3.18 36.79 21.62
C ASP A 805 3.63 37.83 20.62
N GLU A 806 3.63 39.04 21.14
CA GLU A 806 3.87 40.28 20.47
C GLU A 806 4.96 40.06 19.43
N ARG A 807 4.79 40.67 18.24
CA ARG A 807 5.94 40.97 17.40
C ARG A 807 6.95 41.69 18.30
N ALA A 808 7.85 40.94 18.93
CA ALA A 808 9.17 41.39 19.23
C ALA A 808 9.70 41.72 17.84
N ALA A 809 9.57 42.99 17.45
CA ALA A 809 10.38 43.53 16.38
C ALA A 809 11.77 42.98 16.64
N ALA A 810 12.26 42.13 15.73
CA ALA A 810 13.52 41.43 15.89
C ALA A 810 14.52 42.45 16.43
N VAL A 811 14.95 42.26 17.67
CA VAL A 811 15.90 43.17 18.29
C VAL A 811 17.16 42.98 17.46
N ASP A 812 17.48 43.97 16.63
CA ASP A 812 18.68 43.97 15.80
C ASP A 812 19.88 43.67 16.72
N PRO A 813 20.46 42.45 16.64
CA PRO A 813 21.44 41.98 17.64
C PRO A 813 22.73 42.80 17.59
N TYR A 814 22.91 43.59 16.54
CA TYR A 814 24.05 44.46 16.30
C TYR A 814 23.86 45.87 16.89
N ALA A 815 22.65 46.24 17.31
CA ALA A 815 22.35 47.60 17.74
C ALA A 815 23.17 48.05 18.96
N GLU A 816 23.45 47.14 19.90
CA GLU A 816 24.19 47.45 21.14
C GLU A 816 25.69 47.65 20.93
N VAL A 817 26.27 47.03 19.89
CA VAL A 817 27.71 47.06 19.60
C VAL A 817 28.06 48.04 18.47
N ARG A 818 27.09 48.85 18.06
CA ARG A 818 27.27 49.84 17.01
C ARG A 818 28.18 50.99 17.46
N GLN A 819 29.14 51.33 16.61
CA GLN A 819 30.12 52.39 16.81
C GLN A 819 30.02 53.43 15.68
N ASP A 820 30.29 54.69 16.00
CA ASP A 820 30.42 55.76 15.02
C ASP A 820 31.87 55.83 14.54
N LEU A 821 32.11 55.41 13.29
CA LEU A 821 33.43 55.41 12.67
C LEU A 821 33.42 56.26 11.39
N PRO A 822 33.86 57.53 11.43
CA PRO A 822 33.92 58.38 10.24
C PRO A 822 35.10 58.01 9.34
N ALA A 823 34.88 58.05 8.03
CA ALA A 823 35.93 57.91 7.04
C ALA A 823 36.94 59.07 7.13
N GLN A 824 38.22 58.74 7.05
CA GLN A 824 39.32 59.71 6.99
C GLN A 824 39.41 60.40 5.62
N LEU A 825 39.01 59.67 4.57
CA LEU A 825 39.04 60.14 3.19
C LEU A 825 37.88 59.52 2.43
N VAL A 826 37.22 60.33 1.60
CA VAL A 826 36.14 59.91 0.72
C VAL A 826 36.35 60.55 -0.64
N TRP A 827 36.30 59.76 -1.71
CA TRP A 827 36.40 60.25 -3.08
C TRP A 827 35.49 59.44 -4.02
N GLY A 828 35.21 60.02 -5.19
CA GLY A 828 34.27 59.46 -6.15
C GLY A 828 32.97 60.27 -6.24
N SER A 829 32.31 60.13 -7.40
CA SER A 829 30.98 60.64 -7.65
C SER A 829 30.35 59.83 -8.79
N ASN A 830 29.02 59.89 -8.95
CA ASN A 830 28.37 59.22 -10.07
C ASN A 830 28.84 59.81 -11.41
N GLY A 831 29.25 58.94 -12.36
CA GLY A 831 29.51 59.33 -13.74
C GLY A 831 30.56 58.45 -14.44
N GLN A 832 30.92 58.87 -15.66
CA GLN A 832 31.80 58.11 -16.56
C GLN A 832 33.21 58.73 -16.71
N ASN A 833 33.45 59.93 -16.15
CA ASN A 833 34.77 60.57 -16.24
C ASN A 833 35.78 59.92 -15.28
N ASN A 834 37.05 60.34 -15.38
CA ASN A 834 38.11 59.91 -14.46
C ASN A 834 37.73 60.25 -13.01
N GLY A 835 37.83 59.28 -12.11
CA GLY A 835 37.46 59.44 -10.71
C GLY A 835 35.95 59.48 -10.44
N GLN A 836 35.12 59.17 -11.44
CA GLN A 836 33.69 58.95 -11.28
C GLN A 836 33.35 57.47 -11.46
N PHE A 837 32.33 56.98 -10.77
CA PHE A 837 31.94 55.57 -10.75
C PHE A 837 30.47 55.39 -11.13
N VAL A 838 30.13 54.20 -11.62
CA VAL A 838 28.75 53.71 -11.75
C VAL A 838 28.71 52.30 -11.19
N ASN A 839 28.05 52.13 -10.04
CA ASN A 839 27.95 50.86 -9.31
C ASN A 839 29.33 50.16 -9.13
N PRO A 840 30.33 50.82 -8.52
CA PRO A 840 31.59 50.15 -8.20
C PRO A 840 31.32 49.00 -7.24
N ARG A 841 31.94 47.82 -7.44
CA ARG A 841 31.62 46.61 -6.65
C ARG A 841 32.74 46.18 -5.72
N ALA A 842 33.96 46.06 -6.23
CA ALA A 842 35.12 45.69 -5.44
C ALA A 842 36.29 46.63 -5.65
N LEU A 843 37.23 46.53 -4.72
CA LEU A 843 38.49 47.24 -4.75
C LEU A 843 39.59 46.36 -4.13
N THR A 844 40.84 46.66 -4.48
CA THR A 844 42.02 46.04 -3.87
C THR A 844 43.17 47.06 -3.81
N VAL A 845 44.12 46.86 -2.89
CA VAL A 845 45.29 47.72 -2.74
C VAL A 845 46.53 46.94 -3.20
N SER A 846 47.31 47.51 -4.11
CA SER A 846 48.55 46.91 -4.58
C SER A 846 49.65 47.01 -3.52
N PRO A 847 50.74 46.22 -3.61
CA PRO A 847 51.89 46.32 -2.72
C PRO A 847 52.54 47.71 -2.68
N GLN A 848 52.42 48.49 -3.77
CA GLN A 848 52.91 49.87 -3.88
C GLN A 848 51.91 50.89 -3.31
N GLY A 849 50.78 50.45 -2.77
CA GLY A 849 49.75 51.30 -2.17
C GLY A 849 48.77 51.91 -3.16
N GLN A 850 48.72 51.44 -4.41
CA GLN A 850 47.74 51.92 -5.40
C GLN A 850 46.41 51.21 -5.21
N ILE A 851 45.30 51.95 -5.36
CA ILE A 851 43.95 51.43 -5.14
C ILE A 851 43.31 51.14 -6.49
N TYR A 852 43.02 49.87 -6.75
CA TYR A 852 42.35 49.41 -7.97
C TYR A 852 40.88 49.19 -7.67
N VAL A 853 39.99 49.80 -8.45
CA VAL A 853 38.54 49.75 -8.26
C VAL A 853 37.88 49.15 -9.50
N ALA A 854 37.08 48.10 -9.31
CA ALA A 854 36.23 47.54 -10.34
C ALA A 854 34.95 48.39 -10.45
N ASP A 855 34.92 49.25 -11.48
CA ASP A 855 33.83 50.17 -11.77
C ASP A 855 32.82 49.47 -12.69
N SER A 856 32.01 48.60 -12.09
CA SER A 856 31.29 47.54 -12.78
C SER A 856 30.29 48.05 -13.82
N GLY A 857 29.53 49.10 -13.49
CA GLY A 857 28.56 49.71 -14.40
C GLY A 857 29.20 50.52 -15.53
N ASN A 858 30.50 50.83 -15.43
CA ASN A 858 31.28 51.42 -16.50
C ASN A 858 32.21 50.41 -17.19
N HIS A 859 32.12 49.11 -16.87
CA HIS A 859 32.86 48.05 -17.55
C HIS A 859 34.39 48.26 -17.57
N ARG A 860 34.94 48.81 -16.48
CA ARG A 860 36.34 49.25 -16.43
C ARG A 860 36.99 49.05 -15.07
N VAL A 861 38.31 49.18 -15.04
CA VAL A 861 39.09 49.29 -13.81
C VAL A 861 39.70 50.69 -13.73
N GLN A 862 39.58 51.33 -12.57
CA GLN A 862 40.22 52.61 -12.28
C GLN A 862 41.25 52.47 -11.15
N ILE A 863 42.34 53.22 -11.26
CA ILE A 863 43.50 53.13 -10.37
C ILE A 863 43.74 54.49 -9.75
N PHE A 864 43.92 54.51 -8.43
CA PHE A 864 44.11 55.71 -7.62
C PHE A 864 45.36 55.59 -6.75
N ASP A 865 45.88 56.72 -6.28
CA ASP A 865 46.87 56.72 -5.20
C ASP A 865 46.19 56.64 -3.81
N GLN A 866 46.99 56.62 -2.74
CA GLN A 866 46.49 56.55 -1.36
C GLN A 866 45.70 57.79 -0.90
N ASN A 867 45.75 58.88 -1.67
CA ASN A 867 45.01 60.12 -1.42
C ASN A 867 43.71 60.19 -2.23
N GLY A 868 43.40 59.16 -3.03
CA GLY A 868 42.21 59.12 -3.88
C GLY A 868 42.36 59.88 -5.20
N ASP A 869 43.58 60.28 -5.57
CA ASP A 869 43.83 60.95 -6.85
C ASP A 869 43.87 59.92 -7.99
N PHE A 870 43.15 60.21 -9.07
CA PHE A 870 43.09 59.33 -10.24
C PHE A 870 44.45 59.22 -10.93
N LEU A 871 44.91 57.99 -11.17
CA LEU A 871 46.17 57.70 -11.86
C LEU A 871 45.92 57.25 -13.30
N LYS A 872 45.13 56.20 -13.50
CA LYS A 872 44.89 55.58 -14.81
C LYS A 872 43.62 54.73 -14.80
N GLN A 873 43.19 54.33 -15.99
CA GLN A 873 42.09 53.40 -16.21
C GLN A 873 42.35 52.52 -17.43
N TRP A 874 41.68 51.37 -17.50
CA TRP A 874 41.56 50.56 -18.71
C TRP A 874 40.20 49.83 -18.72
N GLY A 875 39.83 49.31 -19.89
CA GLY A 875 38.46 48.86 -20.17
C GLY A 875 37.56 50.03 -20.58
N GLY A 876 36.25 49.91 -20.33
CA GLY A 876 35.26 50.95 -20.65
C GLY A 876 34.41 50.68 -21.90
N GLU A 877 34.78 49.66 -22.67
CA GLU A 877 33.93 49.10 -23.73
C GLU A 877 33.42 47.74 -23.27
N GLU A 878 32.10 47.63 -23.13
CA GLU A 878 31.43 46.36 -22.83
C GLU A 878 31.62 45.39 -24.00
N GLY A 879 32.07 44.17 -23.70
CA GLY A 879 32.16 43.13 -24.72
C GLY A 879 33.06 41.95 -24.35
N PRO A 880 33.08 40.92 -25.20
CA PRO A 880 33.80 39.67 -24.94
C PRO A 880 35.24 39.66 -25.49
N ALA A 881 35.70 40.71 -26.19
CA ALA A 881 37.05 40.71 -26.75
C ALA A 881 38.12 40.78 -25.63
N PRO A 882 39.37 40.34 -25.88
CA PRO A 882 40.47 40.50 -24.91
C PRO A 882 40.63 41.96 -24.48
N GLY A 883 40.61 42.22 -23.18
CA GLY A 883 40.68 43.56 -22.59
C GLY A 883 39.37 44.34 -22.53
N GLN A 884 38.28 43.83 -23.09
CA GLN A 884 36.91 44.30 -22.82
C GLN A 884 36.34 43.54 -21.62
N LEU A 885 35.50 44.19 -20.81
CA LEU A 885 34.92 43.63 -19.57
C LEU A 885 33.40 43.77 -19.59
N THR A 886 32.68 42.84 -18.95
CA THR A 886 31.22 42.89 -18.81
C THR A 886 30.85 42.72 -17.33
N GLU A 887 30.51 43.85 -16.69
CA GLU A 887 30.38 43.99 -15.23
C GLU A 887 31.51 43.26 -14.47
N PRO A 888 32.73 43.83 -14.40
CA PRO A 888 33.77 43.24 -13.56
C PRO A 888 33.38 43.36 -12.07
N TRP A 889 33.36 42.25 -11.32
CA TRP A 889 32.98 42.28 -9.90
C TRP A 889 34.18 42.25 -8.97
N GLY A 890 35.03 41.23 -9.08
CA GLY A 890 36.17 40.99 -8.21
C GLY A 890 37.48 41.42 -8.86
N ILE A 891 38.43 41.89 -8.04
CA ILE A 891 39.74 42.34 -8.50
C ILE A 891 40.81 42.01 -7.45
N ALA A 892 41.96 41.50 -7.90
CA ALA A 892 43.11 41.23 -7.06
C ALA A 892 44.42 41.60 -7.77
N VAL A 893 45.43 42.04 -7.01
CA VAL A 893 46.76 42.42 -7.53
C VAL A 893 47.83 41.61 -6.82
N SER A 894 48.68 40.90 -7.56
CA SER A 894 49.79 40.13 -7.00
C SER A 894 51.02 40.99 -6.70
N GLU A 895 51.95 40.44 -5.92
CA GLU A 895 53.21 41.11 -5.56
C GLU A 895 54.07 41.54 -6.75
N ASP A 896 53.99 40.82 -7.87
CA ASP A 896 54.68 41.11 -9.12
C ASP A 896 53.94 42.09 -10.05
N GLY A 897 52.82 42.65 -9.59
CA GLY A 897 52.05 43.67 -10.33
C GLY A 897 51.07 43.13 -11.36
N LYS A 898 50.81 41.81 -11.39
CA LYS A 898 49.76 41.22 -12.24
C LYS A 898 48.38 41.48 -11.61
N VAL A 899 47.44 41.92 -12.42
CA VAL A 899 46.07 42.26 -12.00
C VAL A 899 45.10 41.22 -12.54
N TYR A 900 44.29 40.63 -11.67
CA TYR A 900 43.28 39.63 -12.01
C TYR A 900 41.90 40.24 -11.82
N VAL A 901 41.04 40.13 -12.84
CA VAL A 901 39.69 40.69 -12.82
C VAL A 901 38.69 39.59 -13.13
N SER A 902 37.72 39.40 -12.23
CA SER A 902 36.57 38.54 -12.46
C SER A 902 35.60 39.24 -13.41
N ASP A 903 35.60 38.80 -14.67
CA ASP A 903 34.78 39.31 -15.76
C ASP A 903 33.44 38.55 -15.77
N THR A 904 32.57 38.91 -14.82
CA THR A 904 31.48 38.08 -14.30
C THR A 904 30.53 37.58 -15.37
N TRP A 905 30.06 38.46 -16.26
CA TRP A 905 29.11 38.08 -17.30
C TRP A 905 29.75 37.64 -18.61
N ASN A 906 31.08 37.64 -18.70
CA ASN A 906 31.82 36.89 -19.71
C ASN A 906 32.31 35.52 -19.19
N HIS A 907 31.94 35.14 -17.95
CA HIS A 907 32.20 33.83 -17.35
C HIS A 907 33.69 33.44 -17.30
N ARG A 908 34.56 34.43 -17.09
CA ARG A 908 36.02 34.26 -17.12
C ARG A 908 36.74 35.15 -16.11
N VAL A 909 38.02 34.87 -15.90
CA VAL A 909 38.97 35.75 -15.23
C VAL A 909 39.98 36.24 -16.27
N GLN A 910 40.19 37.55 -16.34
CA GLN A 910 41.21 38.17 -17.20
C GLN A 910 42.41 38.64 -16.37
N MET A 911 43.60 38.52 -16.96
CA MET A 911 44.88 38.92 -16.38
C MET A 911 45.45 40.12 -17.13
N PHE A 912 45.94 41.11 -16.40
CA PHE A 912 46.55 42.33 -16.91
C PHE A 912 47.90 42.60 -16.22
N ASN A 913 48.76 43.39 -16.84
CA ASN A 913 49.90 43.98 -16.14
C ASN A 913 49.50 45.29 -15.45
N GLU A 914 50.43 45.91 -14.71
CA GLU A 914 50.19 47.19 -14.03
C GLU A 914 49.72 48.28 -14.99
N ASP A 915 50.14 48.27 -16.26
CA ASP A 915 49.74 49.25 -17.28
C ASP A 915 48.35 49.00 -17.90
N GLY A 916 47.65 47.94 -17.50
CA GLY A 916 46.36 47.55 -18.05
C GLY A 916 46.43 46.81 -19.38
N ALA A 917 47.61 46.33 -19.78
CA ALA A 917 47.77 45.50 -20.96
C ALA A 917 47.32 44.06 -20.67
N TYR A 918 46.45 43.52 -21.52
CA TYR A 918 45.95 42.15 -21.44
C TYR A 918 47.09 41.13 -21.57
N LEU A 919 47.18 40.21 -20.60
CA LEU A 919 48.19 39.15 -20.53
C LEU A 919 47.62 37.76 -20.84
N GLY A 920 46.33 37.55 -20.61
CA GLY A 920 45.67 36.26 -20.85
C GLY A 920 44.37 36.13 -20.06
N GLU A 921 43.68 35.00 -20.22
CA GLU A 921 42.42 34.71 -19.56
C GLU A 921 42.21 33.21 -19.33
N PHE A 922 41.32 32.87 -18.41
CA PHE A 922 40.84 31.52 -18.21
C PHE A 922 39.39 31.52 -17.72
N GLY A 923 38.65 30.47 -18.07
CA GLY A 923 37.21 30.39 -17.81
C GLY A 923 36.41 30.17 -19.09
N ALA A 924 35.22 29.58 -18.92
CA ALA A 924 34.18 29.45 -19.92
C ALA A 924 32.85 29.23 -19.19
N PHE A 925 31.72 29.53 -19.82
CA PHE A 925 30.41 29.27 -19.23
C PHE A 925 30.18 27.76 -19.00
N ALA A 926 29.78 27.39 -17.79
CA ALA A 926 29.24 26.07 -17.49
C ALA A 926 28.22 26.13 -16.35
N ASP A 927 27.18 25.31 -16.46
CA ASP A 927 26.20 25.00 -15.43
C ASP A 927 26.46 23.61 -14.87
N THR A 928 26.91 23.53 -13.62
CA THR A 928 27.19 22.25 -12.96
C THR A 928 26.06 21.78 -12.06
N GLN A 929 24.98 22.55 -11.91
CA GLN A 929 23.88 22.26 -10.98
C GLN A 929 24.36 21.97 -9.54
N GLY A 930 25.48 22.58 -9.13
CA GLY A 930 26.08 22.41 -7.80
C GLY A 930 27.01 21.21 -7.64
N ASP A 931 27.31 20.45 -8.70
CA ASP A 931 28.38 19.45 -8.70
C ASP A 931 29.76 20.16 -8.70
N VAL A 932 30.59 19.82 -7.71
CA VAL A 932 31.90 20.43 -7.47
C VAL A 932 32.92 20.01 -8.53
N GLU A 933 32.86 18.76 -8.99
CA GLU A 933 33.88 18.15 -9.86
C GLU A 933 33.56 18.34 -11.35
N ALA A 934 32.31 18.68 -11.69
CA ALA A 934 31.88 18.88 -13.05
C ALA A 934 32.50 20.14 -13.67
N ALA A 935 32.90 20.05 -14.96
CA ALA A 935 33.46 21.17 -15.75
C ALA A 935 34.49 22.03 -14.98
N PRO A 936 35.64 21.45 -14.55
CA PRO A 936 36.67 22.21 -13.85
C PRO A 936 37.16 23.37 -14.72
N ARG A 937 37.62 24.47 -14.09
CA ARG A 937 38.06 25.70 -14.76
C ARG A 937 36.96 26.50 -15.47
N SER A 938 35.72 26.01 -15.51
CA SER A 938 34.57 26.75 -16.06
C SER A 938 33.79 27.45 -14.95
N PHE A 939 33.07 28.53 -15.26
CA PHE A 939 32.33 29.36 -14.32
C PHE A 939 30.90 29.62 -14.80
N TRP A 940 29.94 29.71 -13.88
CA TRP A 940 28.63 30.29 -14.16
C TRP A 940 28.67 31.81 -13.99
N GLY A 941 29.38 32.30 -12.99
CA GLY A 941 29.47 33.72 -12.70
C GLY A 941 30.55 33.95 -11.66
N PRO A 942 31.82 34.14 -12.09
CA PRO A 942 32.91 34.41 -11.16
C PRO A 942 32.68 35.80 -10.56
N ARG A 943 32.54 35.90 -9.23
CA ARG A 943 32.22 37.18 -8.58
C ARG A 943 33.38 37.77 -7.83
N ASP A 944 33.98 37.02 -6.93
CA ASP A 944 35.14 37.48 -6.15
C ASP A 944 36.40 36.70 -6.50
N ILE A 945 37.55 37.33 -6.33
CA ILE A 945 38.86 36.73 -6.56
C ILE A 945 39.86 37.26 -5.54
N VAL A 946 40.56 36.34 -4.88
CA VAL A 946 41.59 36.66 -3.89
C VAL A 946 42.85 35.84 -4.11
N ILE A 947 43.99 36.39 -3.68
CA ILE A 947 45.30 35.75 -3.77
C ILE A 947 45.69 35.28 -2.37
N GLY A 948 45.95 33.98 -2.22
CA GLY A 948 46.39 33.43 -0.94
C GLY A 948 47.89 33.66 -0.68
N PRO A 949 48.37 33.35 0.55
CA PRO A 949 49.77 33.57 0.96
C PRO A 949 50.82 32.84 0.08
N GLU A 950 50.42 31.76 -0.59
CA GLU A 950 51.27 30.99 -1.52
C GLU A 950 51.22 31.53 -2.97
N GLY A 951 50.53 32.63 -3.22
CA GLY A 951 50.31 33.21 -4.55
C GLY A 951 49.20 32.56 -5.38
N ASN A 952 48.53 31.53 -4.85
CA ASN A 952 47.43 30.85 -5.55
C ASN A 952 46.15 31.72 -5.57
N LEU A 953 45.39 31.65 -6.66
CA LEU A 953 44.13 32.38 -6.85
C LEU A 953 42.96 31.55 -6.33
N TYR A 954 42.01 32.19 -5.67
CA TYR A 954 40.74 31.59 -5.26
C TYR A 954 39.60 32.41 -5.85
N VAL A 955 38.70 31.76 -6.58
CA VAL A 955 37.62 32.41 -7.32
C VAL A 955 36.28 31.84 -6.87
N SER A 956 35.33 32.71 -6.51
CA SER A 956 33.97 32.28 -6.19
C SER A 956 33.17 32.06 -7.48
N ASP A 957 32.83 30.80 -7.75
CA ASP A 957 31.98 30.40 -8.87
C ASP A 957 30.53 30.33 -8.40
N THR A 958 29.94 31.52 -8.19
CA THR A 958 28.73 31.70 -7.38
C THR A 958 27.55 30.86 -7.88
N GLY A 959 27.25 30.87 -9.18
CA GLY A 959 26.10 30.12 -9.71
C GLY A 959 26.28 28.60 -9.70
N ASN A 960 27.52 28.12 -9.71
CA ASN A 960 27.85 26.69 -9.54
C ASN A 960 28.09 26.32 -8.07
N LYS A 961 27.88 27.26 -7.13
CA LYS A 961 27.88 27.03 -5.69
C LYS A 961 29.20 26.44 -5.17
N ARG A 962 30.34 26.86 -5.74
CA ARG A 962 31.67 26.33 -5.39
C ARG A 962 32.74 27.42 -5.40
N ILE A 963 33.86 27.15 -4.73
CA ILE A 963 35.08 27.95 -4.79
C ILE A 963 36.14 27.15 -5.56
N GLN A 964 36.82 27.79 -6.51
CA GLN A 964 37.86 27.15 -7.32
C GLN A 964 39.23 27.78 -7.06
N LYS A 965 40.26 26.93 -6.89
CA LYS A 965 41.66 27.32 -6.67
C LYS A 965 42.48 27.15 -7.95
N PHE A 966 43.31 28.15 -8.26
CA PHE A 966 44.16 28.18 -9.45
C PHE A 966 45.59 28.62 -9.13
N THR A 967 46.53 28.26 -10.00
CA THR A 967 47.86 28.87 -10.02
C THR A 967 47.80 30.32 -10.55
N PRO A 968 48.84 31.15 -10.35
CA PRO A 968 48.96 32.48 -10.98
C PRO A 968 48.82 32.54 -12.52
N ASP A 969 48.99 31.39 -13.19
CA ASP A 969 48.84 31.26 -14.64
C ASP A 969 47.47 30.66 -15.04
N GLY A 970 46.54 30.57 -14.09
CA GLY A 970 45.16 30.11 -14.29
C GLY A 970 45.00 28.59 -14.40
N GLN A 971 45.99 27.78 -13.99
CA GLN A 971 45.85 26.32 -14.00
C GLN A 971 45.02 25.86 -12.81
N PHE A 972 44.01 25.02 -13.04
CA PHE A 972 43.11 24.52 -12.00
C PHE A 972 43.86 23.60 -11.02
N MET A 973 43.67 23.83 -9.72
CA MET A 973 44.30 23.07 -8.63
C MET A 973 43.31 22.29 -7.79
N GLY A 974 42.04 22.69 -7.76
CA GLY A 974 40.98 22.03 -7.00
C GLY A 974 39.78 22.93 -6.78
N ALA A 975 38.68 22.34 -6.32
CA ALA A 975 37.46 23.05 -5.94
C ALA A 975 36.87 22.44 -4.67
N PHE A 976 36.09 23.22 -3.95
CA PHE A 976 35.32 22.77 -2.79
C PHE A 976 34.00 23.54 -2.69
N GLY A 977 33.08 23.02 -1.87
CA GLY A 977 31.71 23.53 -1.77
C GLY A 977 30.68 22.56 -2.35
N GLY A 978 29.85 23.07 -3.24
CA GLY A 978 28.72 22.36 -3.87
C GLY A 978 27.39 22.82 -3.27
N GLY A 979 26.31 22.64 -4.02
CA GLY A 979 24.98 23.11 -3.61
C GLY A 979 24.49 22.45 -2.32
N GLY A 980 23.96 23.26 -1.40
CA GLY A 980 23.33 22.79 -0.17
C GLY A 980 23.56 23.68 1.04
N ILE A 981 22.96 23.26 2.16
CA ILE A 981 22.91 24.03 3.42
C ILE A 981 23.74 23.42 4.56
N THR A 982 24.25 22.19 4.41
CA THR A 982 25.10 21.56 5.43
C THR A 982 26.47 22.23 5.50
N PRO A 983 27.21 22.12 6.62
CA PRO A 983 28.60 22.60 6.70
C PRO A 983 29.44 22.10 5.52
N GLY A 984 30.17 23.01 4.90
CA GLY A 984 30.97 22.74 3.69
C GLY A 984 30.21 22.81 2.36
N ARG A 985 28.90 23.06 2.35
CA ARG A 985 28.08 23.32 1.16
C ARG A 985 27.63 24.78 1.11
N PHE A 986 27.32 25.29 -0.07
CA PHE A 986 27.00 26.70 -0.30
C PHE A 986 25.69 26.90 -1.07
N GLU A 987 25.04 28.03 -0.79
CA GLU A 987 24.00 28.65 -1.62
C GLU A 987 24.38 30.11 -1.85
N GLU A 988 24.74 30.43 -3.09
CA GLU A 988 25.24 31.74 -3.52
C GLU A 988 26.52 32.19 -2.77
N PRO A 989 27.64 31.45 -2.87
CA PRO A 989 28.91 31.89 -2.29
C PRO A 989 29.46 33.09 -3.06
N VAL A 990 29.75 34.21 -2.38
CA VAL A 990 30.21 35.45 -3.05
C VAL A 990 31.58 35.91 -2.54
N GLY A 991 31.61 36.67 -1.42
CA GLY A 991 32.83 37.24 -0.87
C GLY A 991 33.80 36.20 -0.37
N LEU A 992 35.09 36.42 -0.64
CA LEU A 992 36.20 35.57 -0.22
C LEU A 992 37.25 36.40 0.52
N ALA A 993 37.79 35.84 1.60
CA ALA A 993 38.99 36.38 2.25
C ALA A 993 39.87 35.24 2.76
N LEU A 994 41.18 35.48 2.83
CA LEU A 994 42.13 34.55 3.44
C LEU A 994 42.91 35.25 4.54
N ASP A 995 43.18 34.54 5.62
CA ASP A 995 44.10 35.00 6.67
C ASP A 995 45.56 34.59 6.37
N ALA A 996 46.48 35.06 7.21
CA ALA A 996 47.92 34.81 7.04
C ALA A 996 48.29 33.31 7.15
N ASP A 997 47.48 32.51 7.84
CA ASP A 997 47.65 31.05 7.96
C ASP A 997 47.09 30.29 6.74
N GLY A 998 46.36 31.00 5.86
CA GLY A 998 45.73 30.46 4.67
C GLY A 998 44.35 29.85 4.91
N ASN A 999 43.69 30.15 6.04
CA ASN A 999 42.29 29.79 6.21
C ASN A 999 41.42 30.65 5.31
N ILE A 1000 40.35 30.06 4.78
CA ILE A 1000 39.49 30.64 3.76
C ILE A 1000 38.14 30.95 4.39
N TYR A 1001 37.69 32.20 4.28
CA TYR A 1001 36.39 32.66 4.73
C TYR A 1001 35.51 32.91 3.50
N VAL A 1002 34.30 32.35 3.53
CA VAL A 1002 33.34 32.40 2.41
C VAL A 1002 32.02 33.00 2.91
N ALA A 1003 31.55 34.05 2.22
CA ALA A 1003 30.20 34.58 2.43
C ALA A 1003 29.20 33.67 1.70
N ASP A 1004 28.52 32.82 2.47
CA ASP A 1004 27.48 31.91 2.00
C ASP A 1004 26.13 32.64 2.06
N ALA A 1005 25.94 33.58 1.13
CA ALA A 1005 25.02 34.69 1.29
C ALA A 1005 23.56 34.27 1.45
N TRP A 1006 23.07 33.29 0.68
CA TRP A 1006 21.68 32.85 0.79
C TRP A 1006 21.41 31.88 1.95
N ASN A 1007 22.47 31.30 2.52
CA ASN A 1007 22.43 30.57 3.77
C ASN A 1007 22.67 31.48 4.99
N GLN A 1008 22.81 32.80 4.80
CA GLN A 1008 22.91 33.81 5.86
C GLN A 1008 24.04 33.53 6.85
N ARG A 1009 25.19 33.04 6.36
CA ARG A 1009 26.30 32.64 7.22
C ARG A 1009 27.65 32.91 6.59
N ILE A 1010 28.66 32.99 7.44
CA ILE A 1010 30.06 32.89 7.03
C ILE A 1010 30.53 31.47 7.31
N GLN A 1011 31.28 30.89 6.38
CA GLN A 1011 31.95 29.62 6.60
C GLN A 1011 33.46 29.77 6.50
N LYS A 1012 34.17 29.15 7.44
CA LYS A 1012 35.62 29.10 7.55
C LYS A 1012 36.14 27.71 7.18
N PHE A 1013 37.16 27.66 6.34
CA PHE A 1013 37.84 26.46 5.89
C PHE A 1013 39.34 26.57 6.13
N ASP A 1014 40.02 25.43 6.33
CA ASP A 1014 41.46 25.41 6.34
C ASP A 1014 42.04 25.45 4.90
N LYS A 1015 43.36 25.60 4.79
CA LYS A 1015 44.08 25.61 3.50
C LYS A 1015 43.96 24.31 2.68
N TYR A 1016 43.41 23.25 3.26
CA TYR A 1016 43.16 21.96 2.63
C TYR A 1016 41.69 21.75 2.25
N PHE A 1017 40.85 22.78 2.36
CA PHE A 1017 39.40 22.78 2.09
C PHE A 1017 38.55 22.02 3.11
N ASN A 1018 39.10 21.70 4.28
CA ASN A 1018 38.28 21.13 5.35
C ASN A 1018 37.47 22.24 6.00
N PHE A 1019 36.18 21.98 6.23
CA PHE A 1019 35.33 22.86 7.03
C PHE A 1019 35.88 22.96 8.46
N VAL A 1020 35.98 24.19 8.98
CA VAL A 1020 36.49 24.50 10.32
C VAL A 1020 35.36 25.01 11.23
N ALA A 1021 34.63 26.04 10.79
CA ALA A 1021 33.59 26.70 11.58
C ALA A 1021 32.60 27.44 10.68
N GLU A 1022 31.42 27.74 11.23
CA GLU A 1022 30.43 28.65 10.64
C GLU A 1022 29.74 29.47 11.72
N TRP A 1023 29.24 30.63 11.34
CA TRP A 1023 28.38 31.45 12.20
C TRP A 1023 27.35 32.24 11.38
N PRO A 1024 26.14 32.45 11.92
CA PRO A 1024 25.07 33.18 11.24
C PRO A 1024 25.35 34.68 11.16
N VAL A 1025 24.72 35.33 10.18
CA VAL A 1025 24.76 36.77 9.95
C VAL A 1025 23.31 37.29 9.81
N ASP A 1026 22.81 37.91 10.87
CA ASP A 1026 21.43 38.43 10.96
C ASP A 1026 21.28 39.76 10.18
N GLY A 1027 21.17 39.68 8.86
CA GLY A 1027 21.02 40.86 8.00
C GLY A 1027 21.09 40.54 6.52
N TRP A 1028 21.61 39.37 6.17
CA TRP A 1028 21.62 38.85 4.80
C TRP A 1028 20.30 38.17 4.41
N ASP A 1029 19.17 38.83 4.70
CA ASP A 1029 17.83 38.31 4.40
C ASP A 1029 17.47 38.36 2.92
N SER A 1030 18.14 39.25 2.19
CA SER A 1030 17.86 39.49 0.78
C SER A 1030 18.49 38.47 -0.14
N GLN A 1031 17.67 37.97 -1.06
CA GLN A 1031 18.14 37.11 -2.14
C GLN A 1031 18.57 37.87 -3.40
N ASN A 1032 18.62 39.21 -3.35
CA ASN A 1032 18.98 40.05 -4.50
C ASN A 1032 20.32 39.61 -5.12
N ILE A 1033 20.31 39.28 -6.41
CA ILE A 1033 21.50 38.78 -7.12
C ILE A 1033 22.60 39.82 -7.29
N ALA A 1034 22.28 41.11 -7.20
CA ALA A 1034 23.21 42.23 -7.37
C ALA A 1034 23.82 42.69 -6.03
N ASN A 1035 23.04 42.75 -4.95
CA ASN A 1035 23.48 43.33 -3.68
C ASN A 1035 24.14 42.27 -2.80
N LYS A 1036 25.39 41.91 -3.09
CA LYS A 1036 26.06 40.77 -2.46
C LYS A 1036 27.16 41.16 -1.48
N PRO A 1037 27.27 40.44 -0.35
CA PRO A 1037 28.27 40.76 0.64
C PRO A 1037 29.69 40.33 0.25
N PHE A 1038 30.67 41.15 0.63
CA PHE A 1038 32.10 40.87 0.58
C PHE A 1038 32.68 40.65 1.98
N ILE A 1039 33.85 40.00 2.03
CA ILE A 1039 34.59 39.72 3.26
C ILE A 1039 36.01 40.27 3.13
N ALA A 1040 36.56 40.81 4.22
CA ALA A 1040 37.98 41.09 4.37
C ALA A 1040 38.48 40.63 5.74
N VAL A 1041 39.76 40.29 5.84
CA VAL A 1041 40.42 39.88 7.09
C VAL A 1041 41.62 40.80 7.32
N ASP A 1042 41.78 41.30 8.54
CA ASP A 1042 42.92 42.17 8.90
C ASP A 1042 44.11 41.38 9.46
N SER A 1043 45.23 42.05 9.76
CA SER A 1043 46.42 41.40 10.32
C SER A 1043 46.21 40.77 11.71
N GLN A 1044 45.13 41.13 12.41
CA GLN A 1044 44.74 40.58 13.71
C GLN A 1044 43.78 39.39 13.57
N ASN A 1045 43.50 38.93 12.35
CA ASN A 1045 42.53 37.90 11.99
C ASN A 1045 41.07 38.26 12.32
N ARG A 1046 40.72 39.53 12.46
CA ARG A 1046 39.32 39.96 12.58
C ARG A 1046 38.66 39.89 11.21
N VAL A 1047 37.42 39.41 11.17
CA VAL A 1047 36.65 39.19 9.94
C VAL A 1047 35.64 40.32 9.76
N PHE A 1048 35.86 41.13 8.74
CA PHE A 1048 34.99 42.25 8.36
C PHE A 1048 34.09 41.81 7.22
N ILE A 1049 32.79 42.04 7.36
CA ILE A 1049 31.82 41.76 6.31
C ILE A 1049 30.95 42.96 6.01
N SER A 1050 30.58 43.10 4.74
CA SER A 1050 29.56 44.09 4.35
C SER A 1050 28.17 43.50 4.60
N ASP A 1051 27.26 44.31 5.13
CA ASP A 1051 25.83 44.05 5.18
C ASP A 1051 25.14 45.10 4.29
N PRO A 1052 25.04 44.83 2.98
CA PRO A 1052 24.76 45.87 2.00
C PRO A 1052 23.38 46.51 2.21
N GLU A 1053 22.37 45.69 2.51
CA GLU A 1053 20.98 46.14 2.59
C GLU A 1053 20.61 46.75 3.95
N ASN A 1054 21.41 46.52 4.99
CA ASN A 1054 21.31 47.24 6.27
C ASN A 1054 22.35 48.34 6.42
N TYR A 1055 23.09 48.66 5.35
CA TYR A 1055 23.94 49.86 5.24
C TYR A 1055 25.08 49.93 6.27
N ARG A 1056 25.68 48.79 6.60
CA ARG A 1056 26.70 48.70 7.66
C ARG A 1056 27.79 47.69 7.33
N ILE A 1057 28.89 47.78 8.08
CA ILE A 1057 29.94 46.77 8.16
C ILE A 1057 29.82 46.09 9.53
N ILE A 1058 29.96 44.77 9.55
CA ILE A 1058 29.93 43.95 10.77
C ILE A 1058 31.30 43.32 10.96
N VAL A 1059 31.80 43.31 12.20
CA VAL A 1059 33.14 42.84 12.56
C VAL A 1059 33.02 41.69 13.55
N TYR A 1060 33.64 40.57 13.19
CA TYR A 1060 33.75 39.38 14.02
C TYR A 1060 35.22 39.09 14.37
N ASP A 1061 35.45 38.31 15.42
CA ASP A 1061 36.74 37.61 15.57
C ASP A 1061 36.82 36.38 14.64
N ASN A 1062 37.97 35.70 14.63
CA ASN A 1062 38.24 34.52 13.82
C ASN A 1062 37.50 33.25 14.31
N GLU A 1063 36.77 33.33 15.42
CA GLU A 1063 35.89 32.28 15.96
C GLU A 1063 34.39 32.57 15.72
N GLY A 1064 34.04 33.74 15.18
CA GLY A 1064 32.66 34.12 14.87
C GLY A 1064 31.93 34.89 15.97
N ASN A 1065 32.61 35.35 17.02
CA ASN A 1065 32.00 36.23 18.01
C ASN A 1065 31.92 37.66 17.48
N LEU A 1066 30.77 38.29 17.68
CA LEU A 1066 30.51 39.67 17.27
C LEU A 1066 31.35 40.66 18.09
N LEU A 1067 32.15 41.49 17.41
CA LEU A 1067 33.00 42.50 18.04
C LEU A 1067 32.37 43.90 17.96
N SER A 1068 31.95 44.32 16.76
CA SER A 1068 31.35 45.63 16.54
C SER A 1068 30.61 45.72 15.21
N THR A 1069 29.94 46.85 15.01
CA THR A 1069 29.39 47.26 13.72
C THR A 1069 29.55 48.77 13.57
N PHE A 1070 29.67 49.26 12.34
CA PHE A 1070 29.61 50.69 12.04
C PHE A 1070 28.92 50.93 10.69
N GLY A 1071 28.35 52.13 10.55
CA GLY A 1071 27.54 52.51 9.39
C GLY A 1071 26.05 52.57 9.69
N GLN A 1072 25.34 53.27 8.81
CA GLN A 1072 23.89 53.40 8.75
C GLN A 1072 23.51 53.93 7.37
N TYR A 1073 22.21 53.96 7.06
CA TYR A 1073 21.74 54.61 5.84
C TYR A 1073 22.10 56.10 5.81
N GLY A 1074 22.86 56.54 4.80
CA GLY A 1074 23.19 57.95 4.61
C GLY A 1074 24.23 58.22 3.54
N GLN A 1075 24.61 59.50 3.41
CA GLN A 1075 25.63 59.95 2.46
C GLN A 1075 26.75 60.75 3.12
N ASP A 1076 26.71 60.94 4.44
CA ASP A 1076 27.81 61.54 5.19
C ASP A 1076 29.03 60.60 5.26
N ILE A 1077 30.09 61.06 5.90
CA ILE A 1077 31.37 60.35 5.97
C ILE A 1077 31.36 59.11 6.89
N GLN A 1078 30.27 58.85 7.62
CA GLN A 1078 30.13 57.74 8.56
C GLN A 1078 28.97 56.80 8.21
N SER A 1079 28.30 57.05 7.08
CA SER A 1079 27.11 56.33 6.63
C SER A 1079 27.30 55.74 5.23
N PHE A 1080 26.52 54.73 4.88
CA PHE A 1080 26.55 54.04 3.60
C PHE A 1080 25.17 54.03 2.93
N ARG A 1081 25.11 53.78 1.63
CA ARG A 1081 23.85 53.40 0.93
C ARG A 1081 23.88 51.99 0.37
N LEU A 1082 25.06 51.48 0.01
CA LEU A 1082 25.22 50.09 -0.37
C LEU A 1082 26.71 49.72 -0.21
N PRO A 1083 27.17 49.41 1.02
CA PRO A 1083 28.55 48.96 1.22
C PRO A 1083 28.73 47.58 0.58
N LEU A 1084 29.68 47.44 -0.33
CA LEU A 1084 30.03 46.17 -1.00
C LEU A 1084 31.49 45.82 -0.69
N GLY A 1085 32.40 45.96 -1.65
CA GLY A 1085 33.80 45.55 -1.52
C GLY A 1085 34.53 46.17 -0.34
N LEU A 1086 35.33 45.34 0.33
CA LEU A 1086 36.17 45.67 1.48
C LEU A 1086 37.58 45.15 1.22
N THR A 1087 38.60 45.91 1.60
CA THR A 1087 39.98 45.44 1.54
C THR A 1087 40.86 46.19 2.54
N PHE A 1088 41.95 45.56 2.97
CA PHE A 1088 42.95 46.18 3.82
C PHE A 1088 44.23 46.49 3.03
N SER A 1089 44.86 47.62 3.33
CA SER A 1089 46.26 47.87 2.94
C SER A 1089 47.23 47.23 3.94
N ASN A 1090 48.52 47.18 3.58
CA ASN A 1090 49.58 46.59 4.41
C ASN A 1090 49.77 47.25 5.80
N ASP A 1091 49.20 48.45 6.02
CA ASP A 1091 49.18 49.17 7.29
C ASP A 1091 47.85 49.03 8.05
N ASP A 1092 47.05 48.00 7.71
CA ASP A 1092 45.72 47.71 8.26
C ASP A 1092 44.71 48.86 8.11
N THR A 1093 44.87 49.70 7.09
CA THR A 1093 43.81 50.66 6.73
C THR A 1093 42.70 49.97 5.94
N LEU A 1094 41.46 50.12 6.39
CA LEU A 1094 40.29 49.57 5.71
C LEU A 1094 39.82 50.50 4.61
N PHE A 1095 39.58 49.96 3.42
CA PHE A 1095 38.88 50.66 2.35
C PHE A 1095 37.56 49.95 2.03
N VAL A 1096 36.50 50.75 1.83
CA VAL A 1096 35.14 50.30 1.56
C VAL A 1096 34.62 50.99 0.30
N VAL A 1097 34.01 50.21 -0.59
CA VAL A 1097 33.24 50.73 -1.72
C VAL A 1097 31.77 50.89 -1.29
N ASP A 1098 31.28 52.12 -1.34
CA ASP A 1098 29.87 52.47 -1.11
C ASP A 1098 29.20 52.68 -2.47
N SER A 1099 28.67 51.58 -3.01
CA SER A 1099 28.34 51.42 -4.43
C SER A 1099 27.25 52.39 -4.88
N ASP A 1100 26.16 52.51 -4.12
CA ASP A 1100 25.02 53.38 -4.44
C ASP A 1100 25.37 54.87 -4.28
N ASN A 1101 26.31 55.21 -3.39
CA ASN A 1101 26.85 56.57 -3.32
C ASN A 1101 27.98 56.82 -4.33
N ASN A 1102 28.36 55.81 -5.12
CA ASN A 1102 29.38 55.89 -6.18
C ASN A 1102 30.71 56.46 -5.67
N ARG A 1103 31.20 55.92 -4.55
CA ARG A 1103 32.39 56.44 -3.86
C ARG A 1103 33.19 55.33 -3.17
N VAL A 1104 34.45 55.64 -2.90
CA VAL A 1104 35.34 54.84 -2.06
C VAL A 1104 35.63 55.61 -0.78
N MET A 1105 35.72 54.88 0.33
CA MET A 1105 35.88 55.44 1.67
C MET A 1105 37.06 54.73 2.37
N LYS A 1106 37.92 55.50 3.04
CA LYS A 1106 39.08 55.03 3.80
C LYS A 1106 38.82 55.19 5.30
N PHE A 1107 39.00 54.13 6.07
CA PHE A 1107 38.77 54.08 7.51
C PHE A 1107 40.00 53.55 8.24
N GLN A 1108 40.27 54.12 9.41
CA GLN A 1108 41.18 53.52 10.39
C GLN A 1108 40.33 52.86 11.46
N TYR A 1109 40.26 51.54 11.43
CA TYR A 1109 39.56 50.80 12.47
C TYR A 1109 40.41 50.78 13.75
N PRO A 1110 39.82 51.00 14.95
CA PRO A 1110 40.57 51.01 16.20
C PRO A 1110 41.30 49.69 16.48
N GLU A 1111 42.45 49.77 17.16
CA GLU A 1111 43.16 48.58 17.67
C GLU A 1111 42.29 47.77 18.64
#